data_AF-A0A1J5LZD1-F1
#
_entry.id   AF-A0A1J5LZD1-F1
#
_cell.length_a   1.000
_cell.length_b   1.000
_cell.length_c   1.000
_cell.angle_alpha   90.00
_cell.angle_beta   90.00
_cell.angle_gamma   90.00
#
_symmetry.space_group_name_H-M   'P 1'
#
loop_
_entity.id
_entity.type
_entity.pdbx_description
1 polymer ?
#
loop_
_entity_poly.entity_id
_entity_poly.type
_entity_poly.pdbx_seq_one_letter_code
_entity_poly.pdbx_strand_id
1 'polypeptide(L)'
;MPQGYLVKLVDGSLDSGDAISGSSSSFTSDSNLGTGSWNWSGVYAGNGSSYANITDTGSYHLGTDDNVYFVPDNWDITSGSASATDTPDFSFFDGAIDGTDGADAIDSSFVDSDGDQVDNGNGAGSGGNDDVVQAGAGDDKVSSGSGNDTVYGGAGEDKIDGGSGNDLIYGDSSSDSNLTETTVRITSGNVTETGNGYTVEAQAVGGGAGSLDYYGGAFGVAGAVSDSDSGVTAQIGYDMASGESEALLVNLDAPVEEISFGVQHLYTSAFAEVGHWAVYSEGSLVAEGDFTEDGQGSGTATISVSGVGEFDQLVLSAKMQTDMTDGSDFMVTNVEFSLPVVEAEAYDDQLRGGEGDDTIFGEGGDDTLEGGTGDDSLLGGDDADTFVVQDGFGTDTVTGGEGGTDSDTLDFSALGDGVTVTYSGDEAGKATDGTDTLSFSEIERMILTDQADSVDAQADSGASYFDLGEGNDTIRVDGGSDTIEAGGGNDNINVGYSDGTTSIVGGTGRDTVRFHDETTEGVDVKLTSADAGSYDWETAGGGSFSDIEKYGLSDQDDVLDGSAATGSIDVSGYAGDDLLIGGSGHDIMDGDAGADTIVGGAGQDRIRVSEGDSATGGDDQDMFFITDKGEAGSATISIDGSEGGEDWDTLDFNGLLAPGSLSITSVSDDGTKSGTATLTDGSQVEFKNIESIICFAAGTQISTISGSVPVEELLQGDLVLTRDNGFQPVRWVGKTTVPAMGDWAPIRIAAGTFGCSRDLLVSPQHRMLLSAPATRLLFDTSEVLAPAHHLINDHNIRRQPGGSVTYVHLLLDQHEIIYAEDCPTESFFPGDQALEALGPAALFSLFDCMPELRGHPESFGSTARYCLTGRETLALMA
;
A
#
# COMPACT_ATOMS: atom_id res chain seq x y z
N MET A 1 58.89 34.04 4.94
CA MET A 1 59.07 33.11 3.80
C MET A 1 60.28 32.23 4.10
N PRO A 2 60.04 30.96 4.49
CA PRO A 2 61.08 29.93 4.53
C PRO A 2 61.73 29.73 3.15
N GLN A 3 62.85 29.00 3.12
CA GLN A 3 63.36 28.40 1.89
C GLN A 3 63.21 26.89 1.98
N GLY A 4 62.69 26.28 0.93
CA GLY A 4 62.49 24.84 0.82
C GLY A 4 62.85 24.35 -0.58
N TYR A 5 62.89 23.05 -0.74
CA TYR A 5 63.15 22.37 -2.00
C TYR A 5 61.84 21.76 -2.46
N LEU A 6 61.34 22.23 -3.62
CA LEU A 6 60.13 21.70 -4.24
C LEU A 6 60.23 20.18 -4.39
N VAL A 7 59.26 19.47 -3.83
CA VAL A 7 59.03 18.04 -4.02
C VAL A 7 58.20 17.85 -5.30
N LYS A 8 58.40 16.74 -6.00
CA LYS A 8 57.58 16.37 -7.15
C LYS A 8 56.85 15.09 -6.85
N LEU A 9 55.58 15.26 -6.49
CA LEU A 9 54.59 14.19 -6.42
C LEU A 9 54.36 13.69 -7.85
N VAL A 10 54.23 12.37 -8.04
CA VAL A 10 54.07 11.76 -9.37
C VAL A 10 52.60 11.43 -9.66
N ASP A 11 51.88 11.16 -8.58
CA ASP A 11 50.55 10.58 -8.40
C ASP A 11 49.70 11.41 -7.43
N GLY A 12 50.19 12.55 -6.95
CA GLY A 12 49.50 13.44 -6.00
C GLY A 12 49.80 13.15 -4.52
N SER A 13 50.31 11.97 -4.20
CA SER A 13 50.79 11.58 -2.87
C SER A 13 52.26 11.96 -2.62
N LEU A 14 52.61 12.12 -1.33
CA LEU A 14 53.98 12.40 -0.87
C LEU A 14 54.71 11.11 -0.48
N ASP A 15 55.41 10.54 -1.44
CA ASP A 15 55.91 9.17 -1.36
C ASP A 15 57.41 9.03 -1.16
N SER A 16 57.83 7.92 -0.53
CA SER A 16 59.23 7.54 -0.39
C SER A 16 59.84 7.14 -1.75
N GLY A 17 60.25 8.16 -2.49
CA GLY A 17 60.84 8.03 -3.82
C GLY A 17 60.75 9.34 -4.63
N ASP A 18 59.86 10.25 -4.22
CA ASP A 18 59.59 11.50 -4.91
C ASP A 18 60.82 12.35 -5.16
N ALA A 19 60.86 12.96 -6.33
CA ALA A 19 62.03 13.70 -6.80
C ALA A 19 62.06 15.11 -6.20
N ILE A 20 62.89 15.30 -5.19
CA ILE A 20 63.10 16.62 -4.58
C ILE A 20 64.11 17.43 -5.41
N SER A 21 63.75 18.68 -5.70
CA SER A 21 64.55 19.60 -6.50
C SER A 21 65.95 19.84 -5.91
N GLY A 22 66.95 19.95 -6.78
CA GLY A 22 68.35 20.16 -6.39
C GLY A 22 68.72 21.59 -6.01
N SER A 23 67.74 22.48 -5.82
CA SER A 23 67.93 23.92 -5.56
C SER A 23 66.71 24.50 -4.84
N SER A 24 66.93 25.23 -3.75
CA SER A 24 65.83 25.82 -2.97
C SER A 24 65.18 27.03 -3.64
N SER A 25 63.90 27.22 -3.31
CA SER A 25 63.10 28.41 -3.60
C SER A 25 62.52 28.98 -2.31
N SER A 26 62.12 30.26 -2.33
CA SER A 26 61.32 30.86 -1.27
C SER A 26 59.85 30.60 -1.53
N PHE A 27 59.11 30.15 -0.51
CA PHE A 27 57.67 29.92 -0.57
C PHE A 27 56.97 30.58 0.63
N THR A 28 55.65 30.69 0.56
CA THR A 28 54.78 30.98 1.70
C THR A 28 54.22 29.65 2.14
N SER A 29 54.47 29.25 3.39
CA SER A 29 53.85 28.03 3.94
C SER A 29 52.37 28.30 4.12
N ASP A 30 51.57 27.38 3.63
CA ASP A 30 50.17 27.23 4.01
C ASP A 30 50.13 26.36 5.28
N SER A 31 50.13 25.04 5.12
CA SER A 31 50.21 24.07 6.22
C SER A 31 51.63 23.48 6.44
N ASN A 32 51.81 22.78 7.57
CA ASN A 32 53.02 22.00 7.89
C ASN A 32 52.62 20.52 7.96
N LEU A 33 53.03 19.76 6.96
CA LEU A 33 52.66 18.35 6.77
C LEU A 33 53.38 17.41 7.75
N GLY A 34 54.44 17.89 8.42
CA GLY A 34 55.14 17.15 9.47
C GLY A 34 56.61 16.88 9.15
N THR A 35 57.24 16.05 9.97
CA THR A 35 58.67 15.76 9.88
C THR A 35 58.95 14.53 9.03
N GLY A 36 60.06 14.53 8.31
CA GLY A 36 60.55 13.34 7.60
C GLY A 36 62.02 13.46 7.19
N SER A 37 62.41 12.76 6.13
CA SER A 37 63.80 12.76 5.64
C SER A 37 63.89 12.67 4.12
N TRP A 38 65.00 13.21 3.61
CA TRP A 38 65.41 13.09 2.22
C TRP A 38 66.81 12.48 2.10
N ASN A 39 67.11 11.92 0.93
CA ASN A 39 68.43 11.43 0.54
C ASN A 39 68.93 12.19 -0.68
N TRP A 40 70.12 12.81 -0.58
CA TRP A 40 70.64 13.69 -1.61
C TRP A 40 72.10 13.43 -2.01
N SER A 41 72.43 13.86 -3.23
CA SER A 41 73.78 13.89 -3.79
C SER A 41 73.99 15.21 -4.52
N GLY A 42 74.94 16.04 -4.07
CA GLY A 42 74.99 17.44 -4.50
C GLY A 42 76.12 18.26 -3.88
N VAL A 43 76.04 19.58 -4.03
CA VAL A 43 77.00 20.57 -3.49
C VAL A 43 76.40 21.29 -2.29
N TYR A 44 76.97 21.05 -1.10
CA TYR A 44 76.53 21.67 0.14
C TYR A 44 76.83 23.19 0.18
N ALA A 45 75.82 23.99 0.48
CA ALA A 45 75.88 25.46 0.47
C ALA A 45 76.95 26.01 1.44
N GLY A 46 77.09 25.40 2.63
CA GLY A 46 77.96 25.91 3.70
C GLY A 46 79.47 25.81 3.43
N ASN A 47 79.92 24.96 2.49
CA ASN A 47 81.35 24.81 2.18
C ASN A 47 81.70 24.57 0.69
N GLY A 48 80.71 24.46 -0.20
CA GLY A 48 80.92 24.25 -1.64
C GLY A 48 81.54 22.89 -2.02
N SER A 49 81.55 21.92 -1.12
CA SER A 49 82.05 20.56 -1.39
C SER A 49 80.94 19.64 -1.88
N SER A 50 81.31 18.68 -2.74
CA SER A 50 80.38 17.66 -3.23
C SER A 50 80.27 16.49 -2.26
N TYR A 51 79.04 16.07 -1.99
CA TYR A 51 78.69 14.90 -1.19
C TYR A 51 77.76 13.99 -1.99
N ALA A 52 77.63 12.72 -1.58
CA ALA A 52 76.78 11.74 -2.24
C ALA A 52 76.14 10.79 -1.22
N ASN A 53 74.87 10.47 -1.45
CA ASN A 53 74.02 9.60 -0.64
C ASN A 53 74.00 10.01 0.86
N ILE A 54 73.70 11.28 1.11
CA ILE A 54 73.53 11.82 2.46
C ILE A 54 72.04 11.87 2.79
N THR A 55 71.65 11.22 3.88
CA THR A 55 70.32 11.39 4.48
C THR A 55 70.37 12.54 5.48
N ASP A 56 69.36 13.41 5.45
CA ASP A 56 69.12 14.46 6.46
C ASP A 56 67.63 14.49 6.82
N THR A 57 67.33 14.92 8.04
CA THR A 57 65.95 15.15 8.51
C THR A 57 65.48 16.56 8.16
N GLY A 58 64.17 16.79 8.24
CA GLY A 58 63.55 18.09 8.00
C GLY A 58 62.04 18.03 8.14
N SER A 59 61.35 19.06 7.65
CA SER A 59 59.89 19.14 7.60
C SER A 59 59.36 19.34 6.19
N TYR A 60 58.20 18.75 5.90
CA TYR A 60 57.45 18.97 4.67
C TYR A 60 56.35 20.01 4.92
N HIS A 61 56.12 20.87 3.95
CA HIS A 61 55.16 21.97 4.03
C HIS A 61 54.38 22.06 2.72
N LEU A 62 53.08 22.30 2.81
CA LEU A 62 52.31 22.77 1.66
C LEU A 62 52.57 24.28 1.49
N GLY A 63 52.77 24.72 0.26
CA GLY A 63 52.83 26.13 -0.09
C GLY A 63 51.47 26.65 -0.52
N THR A 64 51.21 27.96 -0.35
CA THR A 64 50.01 28.67 -0.89
C THR A 64 50.03 28.80 -2.44
N ASP A 65 50.67 27.86 -3.10
CA ASP A 65 50.86 27.70 -4.54
C ASP A 65 50.70 26.22 -4.93
N ASP A 66 50.04 25.43 -4.07
CA ASP A 66 49.63 24.04 -4.26
C ASP A 66 50.81 23.12 -4.59
N ASN A 67 51.94 23.41 -3.93
CA ASN A 67 53.21 22.72 -4.11
C ASN A 67 53.79 22.28 -2.75
N VAL A 68 54.23 21.03 -2.65
CA VAL A 68 54.91 20.51 -1.45
C VAL A 68 56.39 20.89 -1.46
N TYR A 69 56.89 21.42 -0.34
CA TYR A 69 58.27 21.82 -0.13
C TYR A 69 58.91 21.10 1.05
N PHE A 70 60.09 20.52 0.85
CA PHE A 70 60.92 19.98 1.94
C PHE A 70 61.90 21.03 2.47
N VAL A 71 61.98 21.20 3.79
CA VAL A 71 62.89 22.11 4.49
C VAL A 71 63.84 21.29 5.36
N PRO A 72 65.12 21.12 4.97
CA PRO A 72 66.09 20.32 5.72
C PRO A 72 66.55 21.00 7.03
N ASP A 73 66.77 20.20 8.07
CA ASP A 73 67.26 20.66 9.37
C ASP A 73 68.71 21.15 9.34
N ASN A 74 69.59 20.47 8.59
CA ASN A 74 71.04 20.61 8.74
C ASN A 74 71.81 20.89 7.43
N TRP A 75 71.31 20.47 6.26
CA TRP A 75 72.06 20.52 4.99
C TRP A 75 71.34 21.19 3.82
N ASP A 76 71.62 22.46 3.58
CA ASP A 76 71.26 23.16 2.34
C ASP A 76 72.13 22.75 1.13
N ILE A 77 71.51 22.47 -0.02
CA ILE A 77 72.21 22.14 -1.27
C ILE A 77 71.97 23.20 -2.36
N THR A 78 73.00 23.44 -3.17
CA THR A 78 72.94 24.46 -4.25
C THR A 78 72.84 23.88 -5.66
N SER A 79 73.05 22.58 -5.79
CA SER A 79 72.88 21.78 -7.00
C SER A 79 73.00 20.30 -6.65
N GLY A 80 72.27 19.43 -7.32
CA GLY A 80 72.32 17.99 -7.08
C GLY A 80 71.06 17.26 -7.56
N SER A 81 70.87 16.07 -7.02
CA SER A 81 69.63 15.29 -7.07
C SER A 81 69.27 14.87 -5.64
N ALA A 82 68.00 14.96 -5.28
CA ALA A 82 67.50 14.46 -4.01
C ALA A 82 66.20 13.67 -4.24
N SER A 83 65.85 12.81 -3.28
CA SER A 83 64.54 12.18 -3.20
C SER A 83 64.06 12.09 -1.76
N ALA A 84 62.74 12.07 -1.58
CA ALA A 84 62.12 11.70 -0.30
C ALA A 84 62.52 10.27 0.10
N THR A 85 62.58 9.99 1.41
CA THR A 85 62.89 8.65 1.95
C THR A 85 62.16 8.27 3.24
N ASP A 86 61.60 9.24 3.93
CA ASP A 86 60.71 9.08 5.09
C ASP A 86 59.75 10.28 4.98
N THR A 87 58.48 10.03 4.78
CA THR A 87 57.46 11.05 4.48
C THR A 87 56.34 10.98 5.52
N PRO A 88 55.74 12.12 5.90
CA PRO A 88 54.42 12.09 6.50
C PRO A 88 53.39 11.67 5.43
N ASP A 89 52.30 11.06 5.86
CA ASP A 89 51.16 10.79 4.97
C ASP A 89 50.58 12.13 4.52
N PHE A 90 50.54 12.34 3.20
CA PHE A 90 49.92 13.49 2.54
C PHE A 90 49.60 13.07 1.11
N SER A 91 48.41 13.44 0.65
CA SER A 91 47.97 13.38 -0.73
C SER A 91 47.17 14.63 -1.04
N PHE A 92 47.09 15.00 -2.31
CA PHE A 92 46.04 15.91 -2.79
C PHE A 92 44.73 15.14 -2.95
N PHE A 93 44.79 13.98 -3.63
CA PHE A 93 43.68 13.04 -3.71
C PHE A 93 43.53 12.32 -2.37
N ASP A 94 42.53 12.65 -1.56
CA ASP A 94 42.19 11.85 -0.38
C ASP A 94 41.25 10.68 -0.72
N GLY A 95 40.70 10.66 -1.94
CA GLY A 95 39.86 9.60 -2.47
C GLY A 95 38.38 9.76 -2.14
N ALA A 96 37.98 10.86 -1.49
CA ALA A 96 36.60 11.32 -1.48
C ALA A 96 36.32 12.15 -2.75
N ILE A 97 35.07 12.14 -3.21
CA ILE A 97 34.57 13.04 -4.24
C ILE A 97 33.70 14.07 -3.53
N ASP A 98 34.22 15.29 -3.40
CA ASP A 98 33.55 16.39 -2.69
C ASP A 98 32.75 17.28 -3.65
N GLY A 99 31.44 17.41 -3.38
CA GLY A 99 30.55 18.36 -4.05
C GLY A 99 30.64 19.79 -3.47
N THR A 100 29.55 20.54 -3.50
CA THR A 100 29.52 21.96 -3.09
C THR A 100 28.24 22.32 -2.33
N ASP A 101 28.16 23.54 -1.79
CA ASP A 101 26.97 24.07 -1.11
C ASP A 101 25.74 24.30 -2.06
N GLY A 102 25.62 23.60 -3.19
CA GLY A 102 24.38 23.70 -3.99
C GLY A 102 24.30 22.91 -5.30
N ALA A 103 23.52 21.82 -5.29
CA ALA A 103 22.87 21.20 -6.45
C ALA A 103 23.82 20.82 -7.59
N ASP A 104 24.70 19.88 -7.28
CA ASP A 104 25.69 19.25 -8.12
C ASP A 104 25.15 18.04 -8.88
N ALA A 105 25.92 17.63 -9.88
CA ALA A 105 25.66 16.45 -10.69
C ALA A 105 26.91 15.57 -10.68
N ILE A 106 27.03 14.76 -9.63
CA ILE A 106 28.18 13.92 -9.35
C ILE A 106 28.01 12.60 -10.13
N ASP A 107 28.79 12.47 -11.19
CA ASP A 107 28.91 11.25 -11.99
C ASP A 107 30.38 11.06 -12.44
N SER A 108 30.66 10.01 -13.22
CA SER A 108 31.97 9.77 -13.87
C SER A 108 32.49 10.89 -14.81
N SER A 109 31.86 12.07 -14.84
CA SER A 109 32.33 13.30 -15.49
C SER A 109 32.53 14.50 -14.54
N PHE A 110 32.03 14.41 -13.30
CA PHE A 110 32.33 15.33 -12.20
C PHE A 110 33.79 15.19 -11.75
N VAL A 111 34.43 16.29 -11.38
CA VAL A 111 35.80 16.33 -10.86
C VAL A 111 35.87 17.49 -9.87
N ASP A 112 36.24 17.19 -8.63
CA ASP A 112 36.31 18.16 -7.52
C ASP A 112 37.57 19.07 -7.57
N SER A 113 37.84 19.77 -6.46
CA SER A 113 38.99 20.67 -6.31
C SER A 113 40.34 19.97 -6.35
N ASP A 114 40.40 18.75 -5.84
CA ASP A 114 41.62 17.99 -5.59
C ASP A 114 41.92 17.05 -6.77
N GLY A 115 40.88 16.73 -7.53
CA GLY A 115 40.86 16.09 -8.83
C GLY A 115 40.36 14.66 -8.79
N ASP A 116 39.64 14.29 -7.73
CA ASP A 116 38.98 12.99 -7.59
C ASP A 116 37.66 12.97 -8.38
N GLN A 117 37.21 11.75 -8.70
CA GLN A 117 36.15 11.47 -9.67
C GLN A 117 35.73 10.01 -9.56
N VAL A 118 34.42 9.78 -9.60
CA VAL A 118 33.78 8.45 -9.72
C VAL A 118 34.45 7.58 -10.80
N ASP A 119 34.75 6.33 -10.45
CA ASP A 119 35.32 5.28 -11.32
C ASP A 119 36.73 5.62 -11.89
N ASN A 120 37.44 6.62 -11.34
CA ASN A 120 38.70 7.09 -11.93
C ASN A 120 39.93 6.21 -11.62
N GLY A 121 39.85 5.32 -10.62
CA GLY A 121 40.96 4.48 -10.14
C GLY A 121 41.64 4.95 -8.85
N ASN A 122 41.13 6.00 -8.18
CA ASN A 122 41.68 6.57 -6.94
C ASN A 122 40.93 6.11 -5.68
N GLY A 123 39.71 5.59 -5.79
CA GLY A 123 38.96 5.04 -4.67
C GLY A 123 39.59 3.79 -4.05
N ALA A 124 38.83 3.10 -3.20
CA ALA A 124 39.26 1.89 -2.55
C ALA A 124 39.11 0.63 -3.46
N GLY A 125 39.15 -0.55 -2.85
CA GLY A 125 38.83 -1.80 -3.54
C GLY A 125 39.90 -2.39 -4.45
N SER A 126 39.45 -3.34 -5.28
CA SER A 126 40.28 -4.08 -6.25
C SER A 126 40.17 -3.50 -7.66
N GLY A 127 40.19 -2.18 -7.77
CA GLY A 127 40.08 -1.41 -9.01
C GLY A 127 40.50 0.04 -8.81
N GLY A 128 40.22 0.59 -7.63
CA GLY A 128 40.19 2.02 -7.38
C GLY A 128 38.80 2.60 -7.69
N ASN A 129 37.76 1.82 -7.39
CA ASN A 129 36.38 2.08 -7.79
C ASN A 129 35.40 1.98 -6.60
N ASP A 130 35.84 1.51 -5.42
CA ASP A 130 35.01 1.54 -4.21
C ASP A 130 35.10 3.00 -3.69
N ASP A 131 34.22 3.87 -4.19
CA ASP A 131 34.37 5.32 -4.09
C ASP A 131 33.64 5.89 -2.85
N VAL A 132 34.08 7.05 -2.35
CA VAL A 132 33.40 7.78 -1.26
C VAL A 132 32.92 9.11 -1.82
N VAL A 133 31.62 9.39 -1.77
CA VAL A 133 31.04 10.65 -2.28
C VAL A 133 30.48 11.46 -1.12
N GLN A 134 30.79 12.76 -1.07
CA GLN A 134 30.09 13.76 -0.26
C GLN A 134 29.36 14.69 -1.25
N ALA A 135 28.03 14.66 -1.31
CA ALA A 135 27.31 15.54 -2.23
C ALA A 135 27.31 16.99 -1.70
N GLY A 136 26.88 17.17 -0.45
CA GLY A 136 27.14 18.36 0.35
C GLY A 136 25.86 19.04 0.82
N ALA A 137 25.38 20.02 0.04
CA ALA A 137 24.11 20.68 0.33
C ALA A 137 23.44 21.18 -0.94
N GLY A 138 22.11 21.30 -0.89
CA GLY A 138 21.23 21.58 -2.03
C GLY A 138 20.96 20.35 -2.88
N ASP A 139 19.83 20.35 -3.57
CA ASP A 139 19.25 19.21 -4.29
C ASP A 139 20.24 18.54 -5.30
N ASP A 140 20.96 17.52 -4.84
CA ASP A 140 22.08 16.91 -5.55
C ASP A 140 21.66 15.70 -6.39
N LYS A 141 22.49 15.36 -7.37
CA LYS A 141 22.34 14.12 -8.12
C LYS A 141 23.64 13.33 -8.20
N VAL A 142 23.67 12.20 -7.51
CA VAL A 142 24.81 11.28 -7.44
C VAL A 142 24.59 10.02 -8.28
N SER A 143 25.67 9.52 -8.89
CA SER A 143 25.75 8.16 -9.43
C SER A 143 27.18 7.65 -9.21
N SER A 144 27.38 6.74 -8.25
CA SER A 144 28.71 6.30 -7.79
C SER A 144 29.31 5.15 -8.60
N GLY A 145 28.50 4.31 -9.22
CA GLY A 145 28.84 3.61 -10.46
C GLY A 145 29.19 2.12 -10.34
N SER A 146 30.42 1.77 -9.95
CA SER A 146 30.96 0.41 -10.13
C SER A 146 32.01 -0.01 -9.11
N GLY A 147 31.67 0.08 -7.84
CA GLY A 147 32.44 -0.48 -6.72
C GLY A 147 31.54 -0.79 -5.54
N ASN A 148 32.14 -1.00 -4.38
CA ASN A 148 31.39 -0.99 -3.11
C ASN A 148 31.48 0.43 -2.56
N ASP A 149 30.52 1.28 -2.92
CA ASP A 149 30.62 2.72 -2.72
C ASP A 149 30.08 3.15 -1.35
N THR A 150 30.41 4.37 -0.94
CA THR A 150 29.78 5.01 0.21
C THR A 150 29.37 6.43 -0.17
N VAL A 151 28.07 6.69 -0.20
CA VAL A 151 27.50 7.98 -0.58
C VAL A 151 26.85 8.62 0.63
N TYR A 152 27.11 9.91 0.77
CA TYR A 152 26.50 10.83 1.70
C TYR A 152 25.87 11.94 0.86
N GLY A 153 24.54 12.07 0.87
CA GLY A 153 23.84 13.19 0.23
C GLY A 153 24.18 14.48 0.96
N GLY A 154 23.58 14.67 2.13
CA GLY A 154 23.75 15.85 2.96
C GLY A 154 22.44 16.63 3.02
N ALA A 155 22.50 17.96 2.94
CA ALA A 155 21.31 18.78 3.17
C ALA A 155 20.62 19.22 1.86
N GLY A 156 19.68 18.43 1.32
CA GLY A 156 18.91 18.77 0.11
C GLY A 156 17.89 17.69 -0.27
N GLU A 157 17.00 17.95 -1.25
CA GLU A 157 16.17 16.90 -1.87
C GLU A 157 17.03 16.10 -2.88
N ASP A 158 17.73 15.07 -2.42
CA ASP A 158 18.80 14.42 -3.17
C ASP A 158 18.34 13.22 -4.03
N LYS A 159 19.15 12.90 -5.04
CA LYS A 159 18.91 11.76 -5.92
C LYS A 159 20.16 10.92 -6.13
N ILE A 160 20.19 9.75 -5.48
CA ILE A 160 21.36 8.87 -5.39
C ILE A 160 21.08 7.53 -6.12
N ASP A 161 22.07 7.02 -6.85
CA ASP A 161 22.05 5.75 -7.60
C ASP A 161 23.43 5.07 -7.43
N GLY A 162 23.53 4.11 -6.51
CA GLY A 162 24.77 3.41 -6.16
C GLY A 162 25.38 2.68 -7.36
N GLY A 163 24.58 1.84 -8.00
CA GLY A 163 24.85 1.28 -9.32
C GLY A 163 25.15 -0.21 -9.30
N SER A 164 26.40 -0.60 -8.98
CA SER A 164 26.76 -2.03 -8.94
C SER A 164 27.95 -2.35 -8.03
N GLY A 165 27.68 -3.24 -7.07
CA GLY A 165 28.53 -3.60 -5.94
C GLY A 165 27.67 -3.55 -4.67
N ASN A 166 28.28 -3.65 -3.49
CA ASN A 166 27.52 -3.54 -2.24
C ASN A 166 27.76 -2.14 -1.66
N ASP A 167 26.77 -1.28 -1.80
CA ASP A 167 26.86 0.15 -1.55
C ASP A 167 26.29 0.53 -0.18
N LEU A 168 26.77 1.65 0.36
CA LEU A 168 26.33 2.24 1.61
C LEU A 168 25.86 3.67 1.36
N ILE A 169 24.55 3.90 1.41
CA ILE A 169 23.93 5.19 1.07
C ILE A 169 23.30 5.79 2.31
N TYR A 170 23.58 7.07 2.53
CA TYR A 170 22.90 7.95 3.46
C TYR A 170 22.27 9.09 2.66
N GLY A 171 21.00 9.39 2.92
CA GLY A 171 20.35 10.62 2.46
C GLY A 171 20.95 11.84 3.14
N ASP A 172 20.48 12.14 4.35
CA ASP A 172 20.82 13.35 5.10
C ASP A 172 22.25 13.42 5.67
N SER A 173 22.86 12.30 6.08
CA SER A 173 24.15 12.35 6.78
C SER A 173 25.26 12.90 5.86
N SER A 174 26.14 13.71 6.44
CA SER A 174 27.46 14.01 5.86
C SER A 174 28.58 13.41 6.71
N SER A 175 29.68 12.99 6.09
CA SER A 175 30.87 12.57 6.83
C SER A 175 31.74 13.75 7.29
N ASP A 176 31.40 14.97 6.87
CA ASP A 176 32.12 16.17 7.27
C ASP A 176 32.03 16.40 8.79
N SER A 177 33.21 16.41 9.41
CA SER A 177 33.40 16.73 10.82
C SER A 177 32.87 18.11 11.26
N ASN A 178 32.49 18.98 10.32
CA ASN A 178 31.84 20.27 10.57
C ASN A 178 30.40 20.15 11.12
N LEU A 179 29.77 18.97 11.14
CA LEU A 179 28.55 18.72 11.94
C LEU A 179 28.82 18.67 13.47
N THR A 180 30.04 18.93 13.91
CA THR A 180 30.31 19.27 15.32
C THR A 180 30.29 20.78 15.55
N GLU A 181 29.68 21.20 16.67
CA GLU A 181 29.56 22.59 17.12
C GLU A 181 30.85 23.41 16.87
N THR A 182 30.89 24.15 15.75
CA THR A 182 32.13 24.77 15.28
C THR A 182 32.38 26.07 16.03
N THR A 183 33.29 25.99 17.01
CA THR A 183 33.71 27.15 17.80
C THR A 183 34.56 28.13 16.96
N VAL A 184 33.92 29.16 16.43
CA VAL A 184 34.56 30.25 15.70
C VAL A 184 35.19 31.24 16.67
N ARG A 185 36.50 31.50 16.51
CA ARG A 185 37.26 32.44 17.36
C ARG A 185 37.87 33.58 16.55
N ILE A 186 37.24 34.75 16.62
CA ILE A 186 37.74 36.00 16.05
C ILE A 186 38.89 36.55 16.92
N THR A 187 39.99 36.94 16.30
CA THR A 187 41.19 37.51 16.93
C THR A 187 41.79 38.61 16.04
N SER A 188 42.81 39.32 16.50
CA SER A 188 43.55 40.28 15.66
C SER A 188 44.23 39.66 14.42
N GLY A 189 44.28 38.32 14.29
CA GLY A 189 44.82 37.62 13.13
C GLY A 189 43.83 37.50 11.97
N ASN A 190 42.55 37.24 12.27
CA ASN A 190 41.49 36.85 11.34
C ASN A 190 40.27 37.79 11.29
N VAL A 191 40.24 38.88 12.07
CA VAL A 191 39.11 39.83 12.11
C VAL A 191 38.72 40.48 10.76
N THR A 192 39.55 40.35 9.71
CA THR A 192 39.25 40.81 8.35
C THR A 192 39.05 39.69 7.33
N GLU A 193 39.02 38.43 7.76
CA GLU A 193 38.67 37.30 6.90
C GLU A 193 37.16 37.31 6.60
N THR A 194 36.78 36.76 5.46
CA THR A 194 35.41 36.72 4.94
C THR A 194 35.13 35.31 4.44
N GLY A 195 33.99 34.72 4.82
CA GLY A 195 33.68 33.31 4.55
C GLY A 195 33.87 32.38 5.75
N ASN A 196 34.12 32.92 6.96
CA ASN A 196 34.26 32.15 8.20
C ASN A 196 33.03 32.32 9.14
N GLY A 197 31.83 32.53 8.59
CA GLY A 197 30.59 32.71 9.35
C GLY A 197 30.42 34.08 10.03
N TYR A 198 31.23 35.09 9.72
CA TYR A 198 31.11 36.44 10.28
C TYR A 198 31.65 37.55 9.39
N THR A 199 31.22 38.78 9.69
CA THR A 199 31.87 40.04 9.26
C THR A 199 32.01 41.01 10.44
N VAL A 200 33.13 41.75 10.49
CA VAL A 200 33.39 42.74 11.56
C VAL A 200 33.57 44.14 10.99
N GLU A 201 32.66 45.04 11.38
CA GLU A 201 32.67 46.44 10.98
C GLU A 201 33.03 47.37 12.15
N ALA A 202 33.83 48.40 11.85
CA ALA A 202 34.16 49.47 12.79
C ALA A 202 33.29 50.70 12.50
N GLN A 203 32.72 51.30 13.55
CA GLN A 203 31.90 52.51 13.48
C GLN A 203 32.54 53.65 14.28
N ALA A 204 32.77 54.78 13.63
CA ALA A 204 33.34 55.97 14.23
C ALA A 204 32.26 56.83 14.94
N VAL A 205 32.70 57.69 15.87
CA VAL A 205 31.84 58.65 16.61
C VAL A 205 30.85 59.35 15.68
N GLY A 206 29.56 59.28 16.03
CA GLY A 206 28.46 59.83 15.22
C GLY A 206 27.91 58.88 14.14
N GLY A 207 28.27 57.59 14.19
CA GLY A 207 27.59 56.52 13.46
C GLY A 207 28.07 56.27 12.02
N GLY A 208 29.17 56.91 11.60
CA GLY A 208 29.75 56.69 10.27
C GLY A 208 30.72 55.50 10.22
N ALA A 209 30.98 54.95 9.04
CA ALA A 209 31.98 53.90 8.86
C ALA A 209 33.37 54.38 9.35
N GLY A 210 33.97 53.58 10.23
CA GLY A 210 35.33 53.72 10.72
C GLY A 210 36.29 52.79 9.97
N SER A 211 37.37 52.40 10.64
CA SER A 211 38.29 51.35 10.21
C SER A 211 38.71 50.54 11.43
N LEU A 212 39.14 49.28 11.24
CA LEU A 212 39.77 48.49 12.29
C LEU A 212 41.23 48.95 12.52
N ASP A 213 41.68 48.95 13.77
CA ASP A 213 43.08 49.20 14.16
C ASP A 213 43.50 48.23 15.28
N TYR A 214 44.80 48.05 15.46
CA TYR A 214 45.38 46.89 16.15
C TYR A 214 46.47 47.28 17.14
N TYR A 215 46.37 46.77 18.38
CA TYR A 215 47.41 46.99 19.39
C TYR A 215 47.51 45.83 20.39
N GLY A 216 48.74 45.39 20.67
CA GLY A 216 49.01 44.41 21.72
C GLY A 216 48.41 43.01 21.52
N GLY A 217 48.02 42.64 20.29
CA GLY A 217 47.31 41.38 20.00
C GLY A 217 45.78 41.47 20.12
N ALA A 218 45.25 42.66 20.35
CA ALA A 218 43.82 42.98 20.31
C ALA A 218 43.50 43.93 19.15
N PHE A 219 42.20 44.13 18.91
CA PHE A 219 41.65 45.00 17.88
C PHE A 219 40.61 45.96 18.45
N GLY A 220 40.36 47.05 17.73
CA GLY A 220 39.39 48.10 18.07
C GLY A 220 39.12 49.01 16.88
N VAL A 221 38.51 50.17 17.13
CA VAL A 221 38.24 51.18 16.09
C VAL A 221 39.47 52.08 15.92
N ALA A 222 39.75 52.47 14.68
CA ALA A 222 40.76 53.45 14.29
C ALA A 222 40.30 54.87 14.66
N GLY A 223 40.31 55.15 15.96
CA GLY A 223 39.59 56.25 16.59
C GLY A 223 40.35 57.57 16.66
N ALA A 224 39.57 58.65 16.72
CA ALA A 224 40.07 59.99 17.09
C ALA A 224 39.79 60.32 18.57
N VAL A 225 39.08 59.43 19.28
CA VAL A 225 38.87 59.49 20.74
C VAL A 225 40.13 59.03 21.45
N SER A 226 41.18 59.86 21.37
CA SER A 226 42.28 59.77 22.32
C SER A 226 41.80 60.35 23.64
N ASP A 227 41.35 59.51 24.58
CA ASP A 227 41.36 59.97 25.97
C ASP A 227 42.83 60.23 26.39
N SER A 228 42.96 61.11 27.36
CA SER A 228 44.17 61.82 27.71
C SER A 228 45.16 61.00 28.53
N ASP A 229 44.82 59.76 28.87
CA ASP A 229 45.59 58.84 29.71
C ASP A 229 46.05 57.56 28.99
N SER A 230 45.25 56.97 28.09
CA SER A 230 45.62 55.74 27.36
C SER A 230 46.60 56.00 26.20
N GLY A 231 46.36 57.04 25.40
CA GLY A 231 47.24 57.48 24.31
C GLY A 231 47.36 56.51 23.13
N VAL A 232 46.40 55.60 22.97
CA VAL A 232 46.32 54.61 21.88
C VAL A 232 45.12 54.95 20.98
N THR A 233 45.27 54.73 19.67
CA THR A 233 44.23 55.05 18.65
C THR A 233 43.44 53.83 18.19
N ALA A 234 43.77 52.65 18.70
CA ALA A 234 43.23 51.36 18.32
C ALA A 234 42.30 50.84 19.42
N GLN A 235 41.15 51.47 19.61
CA GLN A 235 40.28 51.23 20.77
C GLN A 235 38.81 51.53 20.46
N ILE A 236 37.90 51.10 21.32
CA ILE A 236 36.49 51.51 21.32
C ILE A 236 36.37 52.59 22.40
N GLY A 237 36.27 53.86 22.01
CA GLY A 237 36.25 55.00 22.94
C GLY A 237 34.93 55.76 23.03
N TYR A 238 34.59 56.25 24.23
CA TYR A 238 33.45 57.14 24.48
C TYR A 238 33.86 58.62 24.43
N ASP A 239 33.33 59.40 23.49
CA ASP A 239 33.61 60.84 23.40
C ASP A 239 32.70 61.67 24.32
N MET A 240 33.23 62.11 25.47
CA MET A 240 32.52 63.03 26.36
C MET A 240 32.07 64.36 25.73
N ALA A 241 32.67 64.81 24.61
CA ALA A 241 32.32 66.08 23.99
C ALA A 241 31.03 65.99 23.14
N SER A 242 30.79 64.86 22.49
CA SER A 242 29.55 64.56 21.75
C SER A 242 28.52 63.81 22.60
N GLY A 243 28.97 62.97 23.53
CA GLY A 243 28.14 62.03 24.28
C GLY A 243 27.90 60.70 23.55
N GLU A 244 28.62 60.47 22.44
CA GLU A 244 28.52 59.32 21.55
C GLU A 244 29.74 58.40 21.70
N SER A 245 29.60 57.12 21.34
CA SER A 245 30.70 56.15 21.34
C SER A 245 31.16 55.81 19.92
N GLU A 246 32.40 55.37 19.80
CA GLU A 246 32.81 54.45 18.73
C GLU A 246 32.19 53.07 18.99
N ALA A 247 31.97 52.26 17.96
CA ALA A 247 31.40 50.92 18.13
C ALA A 247 32.08 49.90 17.21
N LEU A 248 32.09 48.64 17.64
CA LEU A 248 32.46 47.49 16.84
C LEU A 248 31.21 46.64 16.65
N LEU A 249 30.85 46.38 15.39
CA LEU A 249 29.72 45.54 15.01
C LEU A 249 30.29 44.21 14.50
N VAL A 250 29.89 43.12 15.12
CA VAL A 250 30.14 41.75 14.63
C VAL A 250 28.80 41.26 14.11
N ASN A 251 28.67 41.13 12.79
CA ASN A 251 27.53 40.46 12.17
C ASN A 251 27.93 39.00 11.97
N LEU A 252 27.02 38.09 12.27
CA LEU A 252 27.15 36.66 12.09
C LEU A 252 26.38 36.27 10.84
N ASP A 253 26.89 35.31 10.07
CA ASP A 253 26.22 34.87 8.84
C ASP A 253 25.02 33.94 9.16
N ALA A 254 24.97 33.40 10.39
CA ALA A 254 23.85 32.64 10.98
C ALA A 254 23.59 33.10 12.44
N PRO A 255 22.36 32.96 12.98
CA PRO A 255 22.05 33.33 14.37
C PRO A 255 22.68 32.38 15.39
N VAL A 256 22.95 32.88 16.61
CA VAL A 256 23.52 32.08 17.72
C VAL A 256 22.83 32.38 19.06
N GLU A 257 22.86 31.44 20.01
CA GLU A 257 22.33 31.61 21.38
C GLU A 257 23.36 32.06 22.42
N GLU A 258 24.65 31.75 22.22
CA GLU A 258 25.75 32.14 23.12
C GLU A 258 26.92 32.77 22.34
N ILE A 259 27.39 33.92 22.83
CA ILE A 259 28.63 34.55 22.38
C ILE A 259 29.43 35.03 23.58
N SER A 260 30.74 34.85 23.52
CA SER A 260 31.67 35.42 24.50
C SER A 260 32.68 36.35 23.83
N PHE A 261 33.14 37.36 24.57
CA PHE A 261 34.18 38.24 24.09
C PHE A 261 35.14 38.62 25.21
N GLY A 262 36.43 38.64 24.88
CA GLY A 262 37.49 39.10 25.75
C GLY A 262 37.78 40.58 25.50
N VAL A 263 37.97 41.34 26.57
CA VAL A 263 38.39 42.75 26.53
C VAL A 263 39.69 42.96 27.29
N GLN A 264 40.50 43.91 26.84
CA GLN A 264 41.67 44.38 27.58
C GLN A 264 41.75 45.91 27.63
N HIS A 265 42.10 46.43 28.81
CA HIS A 265 42.39 47.85 29.03
C HIS A 265 43.83 48.19 28.67
N LEU A 266 44.05 49.45 28.33
CA LEU A 266 45.34 49.93 27.83
C LEU A 266 46.23 50.53 28.93
N TYR A 267 45.64 51.24 29.90
CA TYR A 267 46.32 51.77 31.08
C TYR A 267 45.43 51.76 32.32
N THR A 268 46.03 51.99 33.49
CA THR A 268 45.31 52.04 34.77
C THR A 268 44.82 53.46 35.04
N SER A 269 43.58 53.76 34.68
CA SER A 269 42.81 54.83 35.30
C SER A 269 42.61 54.52 36.80
N ALA A 270 42.20 55.51 37.60
CA ALA A 270 42.01 55.32 39.06
C ALA A 270 40.62 54.75 39.40
N PHE A 271 39.85 54.38 38.39
CA PHE A 271 38.44 54.00 38.42
C PHE A 271 38.22 52.84 37.44
N ALA A 272 36.99 52.37 37.31
CA ALA A 272 36.67 51.27 36.41
C ALA A 272 36.03 51.79 35.12
N GLU A 273 36.57 51.33 33.99
CA GLU A 273 35.96 51.55 32.68
C GLU A 273 34.60 50.85 32.57
N VAL A 274 33.72 51.43 31.77
CA VAL A 274 32.37 50.92 31.48
C VAL A 274 32.24 50.65 29.99
N GLY A 275 32.23 49.36 29.64
CA GLY A 275 31.83 48.91 28.33
C GLY A 275 30.35 48.55 28.29
N HIS A 276 29.79 48.50 27.08
CA HIS A 276 28.41 48.18 26.82
C HIS A 276 28.31 47.22 25.63
N TRP A 277 27.52 46.17 25.80
CA TRP A 277 27.16 45.25 24.72
C TRP A 277 25.66 45.30 24.45
N ALA A 278 25.28 45.13 23.20
CA ALA A 278 23.91 44.92 22.76
C ALA A 278 23.91 43.83 21.69
N VAL A 279 22.94 42.93 21.73
CA VAL A 279 22.72 41.90 20.71
C VAL A 279 21.38 42.10 20.01
N TYR A 280 21.37 41.89 18.70
CA TYR A 280 20.22 42.10 17.83
C TYR A 280 19.92 40.84 17.02
N SER A 281 18.65 40.67 16.65
CA SER A 281 18.18 39.68 15.67
C SER A 281 17.34 40.45 14.64
N GLU A 282 17.68 40.34 13.37
CA GLU A 282 17.05 41.05 12.24
C GLU A 282 16.94 42.57 12.49
N GLY A 283 18.01 43.14 13.08
CA GLY A 283 18.09 44.55 13.48
C GLY A 283 17.19 44.95 14.66
N SER A 284 16.50 44.01 15.30
CA SER A 284 15.70 44.22 16.51
C SER A 284 16.51 43.89 17.77
N LEU A 285 16.51 44.78 18.76
CA LEU A 285 17.26 44.58 20.01
C LEU A 285 16.70 43.39 20.81
N VAL A 286 17.52 42.38 21.03
CA VAL A 286 17.19 41.17 21.82
C VAL A 286 17.56 41.41 23.28
N ALA A 287 18.81 41.76 23.56
CA ALA A 287 19.29 42.06 24.90
C ALA A 287 20.44 43.09 24.90
N GLU A 288 20.64 43.77 26.04
CA GLU A 288 21.74 44.70 26.25
C GLU A 288 22.27 44.61 27.69
N GLY A 289 23.53 44.97 27.89
CA GLY A 289 24.17 44.95 29.21
C GLY A 289 25.40 45.85 29.32
N ASP A 290 25.76 46.19 30.55
CA ASP A 290 26.96 46.95 30.88
C ASP A 290 27.96 46.05 31.59
N PHE A 291 29.25 46.22 31.27
CA PHE A 291 30.35 45.51 31.92
C PHE A 291 31.41 46.49 32.44
N THR A 292 32.09 46.07 33.50
CA THR A 292 33.17 46.83 34.16
C THR A 292 34.30 45.89 34.54
N GLU A 293 35.54 46.37 34.59
CA GLU A 293 36.67 45.56 35.08
C GLU A 293 36.44 45.05 36.53
N ASP A 294 36.70 43.77 36.78
CA ASP A 294 36.72 43.21 38.13
C ASP A 294 38.08 43.43 38.81
N GLY A 295 38.39 44.70 39.08
CA GLY A 295 39.42 45.08 40.03
C GLY A 295 40.62 45.86 39.47
N GLN A 296 40.99 46.89 40.24
CA GLN A 296 42.06 47.84 39.96
C GLN A 296 43.41 47.18 39.62
N GLY A 297 43.87 47.39 38.38
CA GLY A 297 45.31 47.42 38.07
C GLY A 297 45.92 46.26 37.28
N SER A 298 45.12 45.39 36.63
CA SER A 298 45.68 44.38 35.70
C SER A 298 44.73 43.76 34.66
N GLY A 299 43.43 44.05 34.66
CA GLY A 299 42.41 43.12 34.18
C GLY A 299 42.18 43.07 32.67
N THR A 300 42.44 41.90 32.07
CA THR A 300 41.60 41.38 30.98
C THR A 300 40.29 40.86 31.57
N ALA A 301 39.16 41.02 30.88
CA ALA A 301 37.88 40.41 31.28
C ALA A 301 37.28 39.60 30.13
N THR A 302 36.49 38.58 30.44
CA THR A 302 35.67 37.83 29.49
C THR A 302 34.21 38.02 29.87
N ILE A 303 33.39 38.42 28.90
CA ILE A 303 31.95 38.58 29.03
C ILE A 303 31.32 37.47 28.20
N SER A 304 30.34 36.75 28.77
CA SER A 304 29.48 35.83 28.03
C SER A 304 28.06 36.42 27.99
N VAL A 305 27.42 36.33 26.82
CA VAL A 305 26.02 36.66 26.58
C VAL A 305 25.34 35.35 26.18
N SER A 306 24.46 34.86 27.04
CA SER A 306 23.77 33.57 26.87
C SER A 306 22.41 33.56 27.57
N GLY A 307 21.49 32.73 27.09
CA GLY A 307 20.14 32.62 27.65
C GLY A 307 19.27 33.87 27.44
N VAL A 308 19.54 34.62 26.36
CA VAL A 308 18.81 35.83 25.97
C VAL A 308 17.86 35.61 24.77
N GLY A 309 17.88 34.42 24.17
CA GLY A 309 17.33 34.12 22.84
C GLY A 309 18.40 34.31 21.76
N GLU A 310 18.07 33.92 20.53
CA GLU A 310 18.97 34.00 19.37
C GLU A 310 19.27 35.45 18.93
N PHE A 311 20.44 35.65 18.33
CA PHE A 311 20.87 36.93 17.76
C PHE A 311 21.86 36.74 16.60
N ASP A 312 21.83 37.65 15.63
CA ASP A 312 22.68 37.68 14.43
C ASP A 312 23.76 38.78 14.48
N GLN A 313 23.69 39.70 15.44
CA GLN A 313 24.63 40.81 15.56
C GLN A 313 24.98 41.11 17.01
N LEU A 314 26.29 41.20 17.30
CA LEU A 314 26.85 41.73 18.55
C LEU A 314 27.43 43.13 18.30
N VAL A 315 26.98 44.12 19.07
CA VAL A 315 27.49 45.50 19.05
C VAL A 315 28.21 45.79 20.36
N LEU A 316 29.49 46.15 20.27
CA LEU A 316 30.33 46.55 21.40
C LEU A 316 30.60 48.06 21.35
N SER A 317 30.36 48.75 22.45
CA SER A 317 30.54 50.21 22.59
C SER A 317 31.04 50.57 24.00
N ALA A 318 31.47 51.82 24.19
CA ALA A 318 31.90 52.35 25.47
C ALA A 318 30.87 53.31 26.08
N LYS A 319 30.93 53.51 27.39
CA LYS A 319 30.11 54.47 28.14
C LYS A 319 30.99 55.46 28.91
N MET A 320 30.35 56.41 29.59
CA MET A 320 31.04 57.31 30.52
C MET A 320 31.54 56.52 31.74
N GLN A 321 32.77 56.79 32.20
CA GLN A 321 33.34 56.14 33.38
C GLN A 321 32.45 56.30 34.63
N THR A 322 32.56 55.33 35.53
CA THR A 322 31.78 55.27 36.78
C THR A 322 31.92 56.49 37.70
N ASP A 323 33.01 57.27 37.58
CA ASP A 323 33.27 58.47 38.37
C ASP A 323 32.93 59.80 37.64
N MET A 324 32.59 59.72 36.35
CA MET A 324 32.25 60.84 35.44
C MET A 324 33.39 61.85 35.20
N THR A 325 34.67 61.45 35.29
CA THR A 325 35.80 62.36 35.02
C THR A 325 36.32 62.35 33.59
N ASP A 326 36.19 61.23 32.88
CA ASP A 326 36.63 60.98 31.50
C ASP A 326 35.70 59.95 30.80
N GLY A 327 36.04 59.56 29.56
CA GLY A 327 35.29 58.57 28.77
C GLY A 327 36.00 57.22 28.78
N SER A 328 35.25 56.11 28.79
CA SER A 328 35.89 54.80 28.81
C SER A 328 36.47 54.39 27.47
N ASP A 329 37.59 53.67 27.53
CA ASP A 329 38.19 52.97 26.40
C ASP A 329 38.57 51.51 26.71
N PHE A 330 38.47 50.65 25.70
CA PHE A 330 38.91 49.26 25.76
C PHE A 330 39.21 48.73 24.36
N MET A 331 39.88 47.57 24.30
CA MET A 331 40.07 46.80 23.07
C MET A 331 39.48 45.40 23.22
N VAL A 332 39.14 44.76 22.10
CA VAL A 332 38.66 43.38 22.05
C VAL A 332 39.84 42.44 21.79
N THR A 333 40.10 41.50 22.70
CA THR A 333 41.16 40.49 22.53
C THR A 333 40.71 39.35 21.63
N ASN A 334 39.44 38.96 21.75
CA ASN A 334 38.80 37.94 20.96
C ASN A 334 37.28 38.05 21.05
N VAL A 335 36.59 37.50 20.06
CA VAL A 335 35.18 37.11 20.14
C VAL A 335 35.12 35.62 19.84
N GLU A 336 34.27 34.88 20.53
CA GLU A 336 34.16 33.42 20.44
C GLU A 336 32.71 33.01 20.59
N PHE A 337 32.18 32.36 19.56
CA PHE A 337 30.84 31.81 19.47
C PHE A 337 30.92 30.44 18.81
N SER A 338 29.86 29.67 18.92
CA SER A 338 29.67 28.48 18.09
C SER A 338 28.71 28.84 16.97
N LEU A 339 29.02 28.43 15.75
CA LEU A 339 27.96 28.30 14.75
C LEU A 339 27.02 27.18 15.22
N PRO A 340 25.69 27.30 15.02
CA PRO A 340 24.79 26.18 15.24
C PRO A 340 25.26 25.01 14.37
N VAL A 341 25.09 23.79 14.86
CA VAL A 341 25.08 22.63 13.98
C VAL A 341 23.90 22.84 13.04
N VAL A 342 24.15 22.85 11.73
CA VAL A 342 23.10 22.55 10.77
C VAL A 342 22.92 21.06 10.93
N GLU A 343 22.04 20.65 11.85
CA GLU A 343 21.45 19.31 11.74
C GLU A 343 20.84 19.28 10.33
N ALA A 344 20.96 18.16 9.61
CA ALA A 344 20.15 18.01 8.41
C ALA A 344 18.69 18.22 8.82
N GLU A 345 18.03 19.20 8.19
CA GLU A 345 16.57 19.27 8.27
C GLU A 345 16.06 18.06 7.49
N ALA A 346 14.97 17.44 7.90
CA ALA A 346 14.40 16.33 7.15
C ALA A 346 14.09 16.74 5.70
N TYR A 347 14.62 16.02 4.71
CA TYR A 347 14.48 16.29 3.27
C TYR A 347 14.01 15.04 2.52
N ASP A 348 13.15 15.22 1.50
CA ASP A 348 12.51 14.11 0.78
C ASP A 348 13.43 13.54 -0.34
N ASP A 349 14.15 12.46 -0.05
CA ASP A 349 15.17 11.89 -0.93
C ASP A 349 14.69 10.81 -1.90
N GLN A 350 15.49 10.55 -2.94
CA GLN A 350 15.31 9.42 -3.85
C GLN A 350 16.57 8.56 -3.95
N LEU A 351 16.61 7.52 -3.12
CA LEU A 351 17.77 6.66 -2.88
C LEU A 351 17.62 5.31 -3.60
N ARG A 352 18.69 4.90 -4.29
CA ARG A 352 18.71 3.65 -5.04
C ARG A 352 20.04 2.92 -4.87
N GLY A 353 20.00 1.65 -4.47
CA GLY A 353 21.15 0.75 -4.40
C GLY A 353 21.62 0.33 -5.80
N GLY A 354 21.16 -0.82 -6.30
CA GLY A 354 21.37 -1.25 -7.68
C GLY A 354 21.57 -2.76 -7.85
N GLU A 355 22.76 -3.17 -8.27
CA GLU A 355 23.18 -4.57 -8.38
C GLU A 355 24.17 -4.96 -7.25
N GLY A 356 23.69 -5.45 -6.11
CA GLY A 356 24.49 -6.06 -5.04
C GLY A 356 23.73 -6.17 -3.72
N ASP A 357 24.38 -6.48 -2.59
CA ASP A 357 23.70 -6.51 -1.29
C ASP A 357 23.93 -5.16 -0.57
N ASP A 358 22.98 -4.24 -0.71
CA ASP A 358 23.13 -2.81 -0.39
C ASP A 358 22.63 -2.44 1.02
N THR A 359 23.04 -1.27 1.52
CA THR A 359 22.52 -0.70 2.77
C THR A 359 22.19 0.78 2.58
N ILE A 360 20.91 1.12 2.75
CA ILE A 360 20.36 2.46 2.50
C ILE A 360 19.72 2.98 3.79
N PHE A 361 20.03 4.22 4.13
CA PHE A 361 19.39 5.01 5.18
C PHE A 361 18.79 6.26 4.53
N GLY A 362 17.48 6.46 4.67
CA GLY A 362 16.81 7.73 4.36
C GLY A 362 17.23 8.81 5.36
N GLU A 363 16.98 8.47 6.64
CA GLU A 363 17.23 9.24 7.87
C GLU A 363 16.07 10.14 8.31
N GLY A 364 15.75 11.23 7.60
CA GLY A 364 14.57 12.03 7.93
C GLY A 364 13.95 12.69 6.71
N GLY A 365 12.67 12.41 6.44
CA GLY A 365 11.99 12.95 5.27
C GLY A 365 10.80 12.09 4.86
N ASP A 366 10.09 12.48 3.80
CA ASP A 366 9.17 11.57 3.11
C ASP A 366 9.95 10.84 1.98
N ASP A 367 10.87 9.92 2.32
CA ASP A 367 11.86 9.40 1.37
C ASP A 367 11.31 8.35 0.39
N THR A 368 12.03 8.12 -0.72
CA THR A 368 11.76 7.03 -1.66
C THR A 368 13.00 6.14 -1.83
N LEU A 369 12.93 4.92 -1.30
CA LEU A 369 14.03 3.95 -1.26
C LEU A 369 13.80 2.76 -2.21
N GLU A 370 14.80 2.40 -3.01
CA GLU A 370 14.80 1.23 -3.90
C GLU A 370 16.12 0.44 -3.74
N GLY A 371 16.05 -0.80 -3.25
CA GLY A 371 17.24 -1.66 -3.07
C GLY A 371 17.81 -2.08 -4.42
N GLY A 372 17.05 -2.89 -5.15
CA GLY A 372 17.36 -3.28 -6.52
C GLY A 372 17.38 -4.79 -6.68
N THR A 373 18.56 -5.38 -6.88
CA THR A 373 18.73 -6.85 -6.92
C THR A 373 19.86 -7.28 -5.99
N GLY A 374 19.52 -7.94 -4.89
CA GLY A 374 20.45 -8.19 -3.80
C GLY A 374 19.89 -9.04 -2.66
N ASP A 375 20.56 -8.96 -1.51
CA ASP A 375 19.96 -9.23 -0.20
C ASP A 375 20.06 -7.90 0.60
N ASP A 376 19.15 -6.94 0.36
CA ASP A 376 19.32 -5.53 0.74
C ASP A 376 18.83 -5.17 2.15
N SER A 377 19.32 -4.04 2.68
CA SER A 377 18.94 -3.47 3.98
C SER A 377 18.52 -2.01 3.84
N LEU A 378 17.21 -1.76 3.83
CA LEU A 378 16.62 -0.44 3.67
C LEU A 378 16.05 0.03 5.01
N LEU A 379 16.45 1.21 5.45
CA LEU A 379 15.92 1.90 6.62
C LEU A 379 15.44 3.27 6.16
N GLY A 380 14.17 3.58 6.44
CA GLY A 380 13.58 4.90 6.22
C GLY A 380 14.13 5.89 7.26
N GLY A 381 13.32 6.25 8.24
CA GLY A 381 13.84 6.80 9.51
C GLY A 381 12.81 7.52 10.37
N ASP A 382 12.78 8.84 10.26
CA ASP A 382 11.75 9.71 10.79
C ASP A 382 10.94 10.29 9.61
N ASP A 383 9.61 10.43 9.75
CA ASP A 383 8.65 10.86 8.71
C ASP A 383 8.09 9.71 7.84
N ALA A 384 7.63 9.93 6.60
CA ALA A 384 6.74 8.98 5.89
C ALA A 384 7.33 8.40 4.59
N ASP A 385 8.01 7.28 4.71
CA ASP A 385 8.86 6.71 3.67
C ASP A 385 8.11 5.82 2.67
N THR A 386 8.70 5.63 1.49
CA THR A 386 8.20 4.76 0.42
C THR A 386 9.27 3.80 -0.09
N PHE A 387 9.10 2.51 0.19
CA PHE A 387 9.99 1.44 -0.24
C PHE A 387 9.46 0.79 -1.52
N VAL A 388 10.15 0.99 -2.64
CA VAL A 388 9.76 0.47 -3.96
C VAL A 388 10.47 -0.85 -4.26
N VAL A 389 9.71 -1.93 -4.41
CA VAL A 389 10.23 -3.28 -4.63
C VAL A 389 10.19 -3.65 -6.13
N GLN A 390 11.31 -4.15 -6.68
CA GLN A 390 11.44 -4.52 -8.10
C GLN A 390 11.65 -6.03 -8.32
N ASP A 391 11.38 -6.50 -9.55
CA ASP A 391 11.61 -7.89 -9.96
C ASP A 391 13.07 -8.32 -9.68
N GLY A 392 13.27 -9.35 -8.85
CA GLY A 392 14.61 -9.89 -8.55
C GLY A 392 15.26 -9.37 -7.27
N PHE A 393 14.47 -8.79 -6.36
CA PHE A 393 14.87 -8.23 -5.06
C PHE A 393 15.48 -9.23 -4.05
N GLY A 394 15.53 -10.54 -4.32
CA GLY A 394 16.27 -11.50 -3.48
C GLY A 394 15.79 -11.61 -2.02
N THR A 395 16.62 -11.26 -1.01
CA THR A 395 16.32 -11.52 0.42
C THR A 395 16.36 -10.28 1.33
N ASP A 396 15.54 -9.29 1.00
CA ASP A 396 15.57 -7.97 1.65
C ASP A 396 15.09 -7.90 3.10
N THR A 397 15.56 -6.83 3.74
CA THR A 397 15.08 -6.30 5.01
C THR A 397 14.71 -4.83 4.86
N VAL A 398 13.47 -4.50 5.20
CA VAL A 398 12.92 -3.14 5.24
C VAL A 398 12.59 -2.79 6.69
N THR A 399 12.83 -1.54 7.07
CA THR A 399 12.30 -0.91 8.28
C THR A 399 11.92 0.50 7.90
N GLY A 400 10.66 0.89 8.13
CA GLY A 400 10.24 2.28 8.02
C GLY A 400 10.83 3.10 9.17
N GLY A 401 9.99 3.46 10.12
CA GLY A 401 10.39 4.22 11.28
C GLY A 401 9.34 4.25 12.39
N GLU A 402 9.56 5.13 13.37
CA GLU A 402 8.52 5.56 14.33
C GLU A 402 8.70 7.07 14.66
N GLY A 403 9.45 7.78 13.82
CA GLY A 403 9.73 9.21 13.94
C GLY A 403 8.78 10.05 13.11
N GLY A 404 8.80 11.38 13.32
CA GLY A 404 8.06 12.32 12.48
C GLY A 404 6.57 11.99 12.26
N THR A 405 6.22 11.85 10.98
CA THR A 405 4.92 11.56 10.37
C THR A 405 4.74 10.06 9.98
N ASP A 406 5.31 9.14 10.75
CA ASP A 406 4.89 7.73 10.98
C ASP A 406 3.71 7.23 10.11
N SER A 407 4.01 6.80 8.87
CA SER A 407 3.03 6.37 7.85
C SER A 407 3.71 5.71 6.62
N ASP A 408 4.58 4.75 6.86
CA ASP A 408 5.48 4.16 5.86
C ASP A 408 4.76 3.25 4.87
N THR A 409 5.21 3.29 3.62
CA THR A 409 4.60 2.59 2.47
C THR A 409 5.55 1.59 1.84
N LEU A 410 5.15 0.32 1.83
CA LEU A 410 5.82 -0.74 1.07
C LEU A 410 5.07 -1.02 -0.25
N ASP A 411 5.71 -0.68 -1.38
CA ASP A 411 5.11 -0.69 -2.72
C ASP A 411 5.68 -1.83 -3.59
N PHE A 412 4.84 -2.82 -3.87
CA PHE A 412 5.12 -3.95 -4.75
C PHE A 412 4.54 -3.77 -6.18
N SER A 413 3.91 -2.65 -6.50
CA SER A 413 3.17 -2.45 -7.77
C SER A 413 4.01 -2.59 -9.04
N ALA A 414 5.34 -2.55 -8.92
CA ALA A 414 6.28 -2.78 -10.01
C ALA A 414 6.56 -4.27 -10.33
N LEU A 415 6.13 -5.22 -9.48
CA LEU A 415 6.41 -6.65 -9.63
C LEU A 415 5.57 -7.32 -10.74
N GLY A 416 6.18 -8.30 -11.42
CA GLY A 416 5.56 -9.04 -12.52
C GLY A 416 4.72 -10.26 -12.13
N ASP A 417 4.92 -10.81 -10.94
CA ASP A 417 4.22 -11.98 -10.38
C ASP A 417 3.58 -11.61 -9.02
N GLY A 418 2.49 -12.29 -8.65
CA GLY A 418 1.70 -11.95 -7.46
C GLY A 418 2.37 -12.29 -6.12
N VAL A 419 2.07 -11.49 -5.11
CA VAL A 419 2.73 -11.44 -3.79
C VAL A 419 1.89 -12.14 -2.72
N THR A 420 2.58 -12.90 -1.85
CA THR A 420 2.02 -13.42 -0.60
C THR A 420 2.64 -12.70 0.59
N VAL A 421 1.80 -12.03 1.37
CA VAL A 421 2.16 -11.28 2.58
C VAL A 421 1.67 -12.03 3.82
N THR A 422 2.47 -12.03 4.88
CA THR A 422 2.08 -12.60 6.17
C THR A 422 2.67 -11.78 7.32
N TYR A 423 1.81 -11.18 8.12
CA TYR A 423 2.18 -10.45 9.33
C TYR A 423 2.58 -11.42 10.45
N SER A 424 3.38 -10.92 11.37
CA SER A 424 3.96 -11.65 12.51
C SER A 424 3.81 -10.93 13.85
N GLY A 425 3.40 -9.67 13.80
CA GLY A 425 3.00 -8.77 14.88
C GLY A 425 2.42 -7.50 14.25
N ASP A 426 2.14 -6.50 15.10
CA ASP A 426 1.83 -5.13 14.68
C ASP A 426 2.92 -4.63 13.71
N GLU A 427 2.49 -4.04 12.58
CA GLU A 427 3.34 -3.40 11.55
C GLU A 427 4.54 -4.24 11.02
N ALA A 428 4.60 -5.55 11.27
CA ALA A 428 5.80 -6.37 11.02
C ALA A 428 5.52 -7.77 10.46
N GLY A 429 6.19 -8.14 9.36
CA GLY A 429 5.88 -9.37 8.63
C GLY A 429 6.89 -9.78 7.55
N LYS A 430 6.39 -10.49 6.55
CA LYS A 430 7.13 -10.96 5.37
C LYS A 430 6.29 -10.89 4.11
N ALA A 431 6.94 -10.64 2.98
CA ALA A 431 6.36 -10.71 1.64
C ALA A 431 7.20 -11.63 0.73
N THR A 432 6.59 -12.23 -0.30
CA THR A 432 7.28 -13.07 -1.30
C THR A 432 6.48 -13.18 -2.59
N ASP A 433 7.16 -13.11 -3.75
CA ASP A 433 6.63 -13.43 -5.10
C ASP A 433 6.65 -14.96 -5.39
N GLY A 434 7.13 -15.76 -4.43
CA GLY A 434 7.37 -17.19 -4.56
C GLY A 434 8.80 -17.60 -4.99
N THR A 435 9.66 -16.63 -5.32
CA THR A 435 11.10 -16.80 -5.60
C THR A 435 11.95 -16.14 -4.52
N ASP A 436 11.69 -14.86 -4.30
CA ASP A 436 12.42 -13.90 -3.46
C ASP A 436 11.59 -13.61 -2.18
N THR A 437 12.16 -13.02 -1.13
CA THR A 437 11.51 -12.89 0.19
C THR A 437 12.01 -11.70 1.00
N LEU A 438 11.12 -10.73 1.20
CA LEU A 438 11.36 -9.51 1.97
C LEU A 438 10.83 -9.69 3.41
N SER A 439 11.51 -9.07 4.38
CA SER A 439 11.06 -8.97 5.78
C SER A 439 10.90 -7.52 6.17
N PHE A 440 9.80 -7.15 6.81
CA PHE A 440 9.48 -5.76 7.17
C PHE A 440 9.08 -5.62 8.65
N SER A 441 9.25 -4.41 9.18
CA SER A 441 8.79 -3.95 10.49
C SER A 441 8.63 -2.43 10.46
N GLU A 442 7.64 -1.92 11.19
CA GLU A 442 7.24 -0.51 11.16
C GLU A 442 6.89 -0.10 9.71
N ILE A 443 5.74 -0.59 9.24
CA ILE A 443 5.13 -0.37 7.91
C ILE A 443 3.60 -0.42 8.06
N GLU A 444 2.93 0.71 7.89
CA GLU A 444 1.49 0.89 8.10
C GLU A 444 0.72 0.80 6.77
N ARG A 445 1.40 0.99 5.64
CA ARG A 445 0.79 1.04 4.31
C ARG A 445 1.43 0.04 3.35
N MET A 446 0.59 -0.65 2.59
CA MET A 446 1.03 -1.63 1.62
C MET A 446 0.27 -1.46 0.30
N ILE A 447 1.02 -1.41 -0.80
CA ILE A 447 0.50 -1.38 -2.17
C ILE A 447 0.99 -2.65 -2.85
N LEU A 448 0.06 -3.44 -3.39
CA LEU A 448 0.35 -4.72 -4.03
C LEU A 448 0.32 -4.62 -5.57
N THR A 449 0.20 -5.75 -6.25
CA THR A 449 0.42 -5.87 -7.70
C THR A 449 -0.88 -5.82 -8.50
N ASP A 450 -0.80 -5.70 -9.83
CA ASP A 450 -1.92 -5.97 -10.75
C ASP A 450 -2.13 -7.50 -10.99
N GLN A 451 -1.86 -8.35 -9.98
CA GLN A 451 -1.94 -9.81 -10.06
C GLN A 451 -2.68 -10.40 -8.84
N ALA A 452 -2.96 -11.70 -8.87
CA ALA A 452 -3.71 -12.37 -7.80
C ALA A 452 -2.88 -12.54 -6.51
N ASP A 453 -3.14 -11.68 -5.53
CA ASP A 453 -2.35 -11.49 -4.32
C ASP A 453 -3.02 -12.06 -3.06
N SER A 454 -2.22 -12.27 -2.01
CA SER A 454 -2.67 -12.91 -0.77
C SER A 454 -2.08 -12.25 0.47
N VAL A 455 -2.91 -11.68 1.34
CA VAL A 455 -2.51 -11.03 2.59
C VAL A 455 -3.09 -11.77 3.80
N ASP A 456 -2.22 -12.15 4.73
CA ASP A 456 -2.61 -12.65 6.06
C ASP A 456 -2.11 -11.67 7.14
N ALA A 457 -2.99 -10.78 7.59
CA ALA A 457 -2.71 -9.73 8.57
C ALA A 457 -3.25 -10.04 9.99
N GLN A 458 -3.65 -11.29 10.29
CA GLN A 458 -4.22 -11.68 11.60
C GLN A 458 -3.33 -11.43 12.83
N ALA A 459 -2.03 -11.23 12.61
CA ALA A 459 -1.06 -10.97 13.68
C ALA A 459 -0.87 -9.48 13.98
N ASP A 460 -1.41 -8.61 13.13
CA ASP A 460 -1.46 -7.17 13.30
C ASP A 460 -2.65 -6.80 14.20
N SER A 461 -2.46 -5.80 15.06
CA SER A 461 -3.53 -5.13 15.81
C SER A 461 -3.42 -3.60 15.75
N GLY A 462 -2.45 -3.08 14.99
CA GLY A 462 -2.31 -1.68 14.59
C GLY A 462 -3.34 -1.30 13.53
N ALA A 463 -3.16 -0.16 12.85
CA ALA A 463 -4.13 0.33 11.87
C ALA A 463 -3.51 0.39 10.47
N SER A 464 -3.69 -0.68 9.70
CA SER A 464 -3.03 -0.84 8.40
C SER A 464 -3.85 -0.35 7.19
N TYR A 465 -3.17 0.08 6.13
CA TYR A 465 -3.74 0.40 4.83
C TYR A 465 -3.27 -0.59 3.76
N PHE A 466 -4.20 -1.15 3.01
CA PHE A 466 -3.94 -2.10 1.92
C PHE A 466 -4.59 -1.62 0.62
N ASP A 467 -3.79 -1.41 -0.41
CA ASP A 467 -4.23 -1.35 -1.82
C ASP A 467 -3.82 -2.67 -2.49
N LEU A 468 -4.80 -3.46 -2.95
CA LEU A 468 -4.57 -4.78 -3.53
C LEU A 468 -4.41 -4.77 -5.06
N GLY A 469 -4.57 -3.62 -5.72
CA GLY A 469 -4.42 -3.51 -7.18
C GLY A 469 -5.55 -4.16 -8.00
N GLU A 470 -5.26 -4.58 -9.24
CA GLU A 470 -6.15 -5.46 -10.01
C GLU A 470 -5.77 -6.93 -9.77
N GLY A 471 -6.72 -7.85 -9.64
CA GLY A 471 -6.35 -9.22 -9.27
C GLY A 471 -7.53 -10.17 -9.14
N ASN A 472 -7.45 -11.10 -8.21
CA ASN A 472 -8.56 -11.89 -7.66
C ASN A 472 -8.14 -12.28 -6.24
N ASP A 473 -8.20 -11.30 -5.35
CA ASP A 473 -7.25 -11.21 -4.24
C ASP A 473 -7.84 -11.78 -2.96
N THR A 474 -6.99 -12.16 -2.03
CA THR A 474 -7.45 -12.72 -0.75
C THR A 474 -6.74 -12.02 0.40
N ILE A 475 -7.48 -11.18 1.11
CA ILE A 475 -7.00 -10.51 2.32
C ILE A 475 -7.72 -11.07 3.55
N ARG A 476 -7.00 -11.16 4.66
CA ARG A 476 -7.55 -11.43 5.99
C ARG A 476 -6.99 -10.43 6.99
N VAL A 477 -7.85 -9.60 7.57
CA VAL A 477 -7.53 -8.63 8.63
C VAL A 477 -8.31 -8.97 9.90
N ASP A 478 -7.65 -8.82 11.06
CA ASP A 478 -8.21 -8.90 12.40
C ASP A 478 -7.68 -7.69 13.20
N GLY A 479 -8.30 -7.32 14.33
CA GLY A 479 -7.84 -6.15 15.10
C GLY A 479 -8.02 -4.82 14.37
N GLY A 480 -7.36 -3.76 14.84
CA GLY A 480 -7.10 -2.58 14.03
C GLY A 480 -8.25 -1.67 13.61
N SER A 481 -7.91 -0.67 12.78
CA SER A 481 -8.81 0.28 12.12
C SER A 481 -8.42 0.43 10.66
N ASP A 482 -8.52 -0.67 9.93
CA ASP A 482 -7.82 -0.85 8.66
C ASP A 482 -8.57 -0.19 7.51
N THR A 483 -7.86 0.09 6.42
CA THR A 483 -8.45 0.50 5.15
C THR A 483 -8.04 -0.46 4.05
N ILE A 484 -9.02 -1.04 3.37
CA ILE A 484 -8.82 -2.01 2.30
C ILE A 484 -9.43 -1.45 1.01
N GLU A 485 -8.59 -1.23 0.02
CA GLU A 485 -8.97 -0.97 -1.37
C GLU A 485 -8.62 -2.23 -2.18
N ALA A 486 -9.61 -3.07 -2.46
CA ALA A 486 -9.40 -4.35 -3.16
C ALA A 486 -9.30 -4.21 -4.69
N GLY A 487 -9.66 -3.04 -5.22
CA GLY A 487 -9.35 -2.63 -6.59
C GLY A 487 -10.18 -3.34 -7.66
N GLY A 488 -9.63 -4.34 -8.35
CA GLY A 488 -10.22 -4.87 -9.58
C GLY A 488 -10.12 -6.38 -9.76
N GLY A 489 -11.03 -7.16 -9.17
CA GLY A 489 -10.97 -8.61 -9.29
C GLY A 489 -12.28 -9.38 -9.10
N ASN A 490 -12.25 -10.36 -8.19
CA ASN A 490 -13.41 -11.05 -7.62
C ASN A 490 -12.98 -11.42 -6.20
N ASP A 491 -12.92 -10.41 -5.35
CA ASP A 491 -11.96 -10.41 -4.25
C ASP A 491 -12.57 -10.97 -2.98
N ASN A 492 -11.72 -11.50 -2.10
CA ASN A 492 -12.12 -12.30 -0.94
C ASN A 492 -11.58 -11.68 0.34
N ILE A 493 -12.39 -10.81 0.92
CA ILE A 493 -12.04 -9.93 2.02
C ILE A 493 -12.56 -10.55 3.31
N ASN A 494 -11.66 -11.15 4.09
CA ASN A 494 -11.99 -11.82 5.35
C ASN A 494 -11.74 -10.87 6.51
N VAL A 495 -12.80 -10.48 7.21
CA VAL A 495 -12.76 -9.49 8.29
C VAL A 495 -13.06 -10.20 9.60
N GLY A 496 -12.12 -10.13 10.54
CA GLY A 496 -12.30 -10.69 11.86
C GLY A 496 -12.92 -9.73 12.85
N TYR A 497 -12.82 -10.13 14.11
CA TYR A 497 -13.18 -9.29 15.24
C TYR A 497 -12.11 -8.22 15.45
N SER A 498 -12.53 -6.95 15.36
CA SER A 498 -11.69 -5.77 15.58
C SER A 498 -12.19 -4.94 16.75
N ASP A 499 -11.29 -4.24 17.43
CA ASP A 499 -11.63 -3.24 18.46
C ASP A 499 -11.57 -1.78 17.95
N GLY A 500 -11.21 -1.58 16.68
CA GLY A 500 -11.32 -0.33 15.94
C GLY A 500 -12.39 -0.35 14.82
N THR A 501 -12.12 0.34 13.70
CA THR A 501 -13.09 0.48 12.61
C THR A 501 -12.49 0.30 11.22
N THR A 502 -12.84 -0.79 10.54
CA THR A 502 -12.33 -1.11 9.19
C THR A 502 -13.18 -0.45 8.09
N SER A 503 -12.53 0.05 7.04
CA SER A 503 -13.14 0.59 5.83
C SER A 503 -12.79 -0.26 4.61
N ILE A 504 -13.77 -0.67 3.81
CA ILE A 504 -13.60 -1.63 2.72
C ILE A 504 -14.18 -1.08 1.42
N VAL A 505 -13.41 -1.17 0.34
CA VAL A 505 -13.87 -0.89 -1.03
C VAL A 505 -13.54 -2.11 -1.88
N GLY A 506 -14.56 -2.85 -2.37
CA GLY A 506 -14.33 -4.00 -3.26
C GLY A 506 -13.86 -3.59 -4.65
N GLY A 507 -14.49 -2.55 -5.21
CA GLY A 507 -14.03 -1.89 -6.43
C GLY A 507 -14.76 -2.37 -7.68
N THR A 508 -14.09 -3.09 -8.58
CA THR A 508 -14.74 -3.62 -9.79
C THR A 508 -14.61 -5.13 -9.95
N GLY A 509 -15.72 -5.83 -9.75
CA GLY A 509 -15.69 -7.26 -10.02
C GLY A 509 -16.92 -8.00 -9.55
N ARG A 510 -16.67 -8.94 -8.65
CA ARG A 510 -17.71 -9.61 -7.87
C ARG A 510 -17.14 -9.98 -6.51
N ASP A 511 -17.26 -9.04 -5.60
CA ASP A 511 -16.38 -9.01 -4.45
C ASP A 511 -17.13 -9.53 -3.22
N THR A 512 -16.41 -10.28 -2.38
CA THR A 512 -16.97 -11.05 -1.27
C THR A 512 -16.36 -10.59 0.03
N VAL A 513 -17.18 -10.00 0.91
CA VAL A 513 -16.81 -9.82 2.31
C VAL A 513 -17.26 -11.05 3.11
N ARG A 514 -16.35 -11.62 3.90
CA ARG A 514 -16.66 -12.65 4.90
C ARG A 514 -16.29 -12.12 6.29
N PHE A 515 -17.30 -11.97 7.12
CA PHE A 515 -17.13 -11.85 8.57
C PHE A 515 -16.80 -13.24 9.11
N HIS A 516 -15.67 -13.38 9.80
CA HIS A 516 -15.22 -14.69 10.32
C HIS A 516 -15.10 -14.65 11.84
N ASP A 517 -15.36 -15.79 12.49
CA ASP A 517 -15.55 -15.85 13.94
C ASP A 517 -14.32 -16.32 14.72
N GLU A 518 -13.91 -15.49 15.69
CA GLU A 518 -12.98 -15.83 16.78
C GLU A 518 -13.66 -15.75 18.17
N THR A 519 -14.99 -15.55 18.22
CA THR A 519 -15.71 -14.98 19.38
C THR A 519 -16.91 -15.82 19.86
N THR A 520 -17.95 -15.15 20.38
CA THR A 520 -19.22 -15.72 20.87
C THR A 520 -20.43 -14.82 20.59
N GLU A 521 -20.27 -13.77 19.78
CA GLU A 521 -21.29 -12.76 19.50
C GLU A 521 -21.39 -12.57 17.98
N GLY A 522 -22.57 -12.24 17.46
CA GLY A 522 -22.79 -12.06 16.03
C GLY A 522 -22.45 -10.67 15.48
N VAL A 523 -22.64 -10.53 14.16
CA VAL A 523 -22.46 -9.31 13.36
C VAL A 523 -23.80 -8.73 12.90
N ASP A 524 -24.03 -7.44 13.20
CA ASP A 524 -25.14 -6.62 12.72
C ASP A 524 -24.75 -5.94 11.39
N VAL A 525 -25.00 -6.59 10.25
CA VAL A 525 -24.79 -6.00 8.91
C VAL A 525 -26.01 -5.18 8.48
N LYS A 526 -25.77 -3.97 7.96
CA LYS A 526 -26.81 -3.05 7.51
C LYS A 526 -26.48 -2.43 6.15
N LEU A 527 -27.32 -2.72 5.17
CA LEU A 527 -27.17 -2.20 3.81
C LEU A 527 -27.81 -0.81 3.64
N THR A 528 -27.19 0.01 2.81
CA THR A 528 -27.69 1.33 2.37
C THR A 528 -27.98 1.37 0.86
N SER A 529 -27.30 0.51 0.11
CA SER A 529 -27.58 0.04 -1.24
C SER A 529 -27.21 -1.45 -1.31
N ALA A 530 -27.40 -2.13 -2.45
CA ALA A 530 -27.08 -3.56 -2.56
C ALA A 530 -25.58 -3.88 -2.41
N ASP A 531 -24.77 -2.87 -2.69
CA ASP A 531 -23.31 -2.87 -2.81
C ASP A 531 -22.60 -2.12 -1.66
N ALA A 532 -23.31 -1.39 -0.78
CA ALA A 532 -22.68 -0.57 0.25
C ALA A 532 -23.48 -0.46 1.56
N GLY A 533 -22.76 -0.42 2.68
CA GLY A 533 -23.35 -0.48 4.01
C GLY A 533 -22.34 -0.33 5.16
N SER A 534 -22.75 -0.81 6.32
CA SER A 534 -21.95 -0.87 7.54
C SER A 534 -22.19 -2.19 8.26
N TYR A 535 -21.24 -2.59 9.10
CA TYR A 535 -21.41 -3.70 10.04
C TYR A 535 -20.98 -3.28 11.45
N ASP A 536 -21.53 -3.92 12.48
CA ASP A 536 -21.21 -3.68 13.89
C ASP A 536 -21.14 -5.04 14.60
N TRP A 537 -20.04 -5.35 15.28
CA TRP A 537 -19.96 -6.54 16.14
C TRP A 537 -20.61 -6.16 17.48
N GLU A 538 -21.66 -6.85 17.95
CA GLU A 538 -22.57 -6.36 19.03
C GLU A 538 -21.89 -5.75 20.28
N THR A 539 -20.66 -6.16 20.58
CA THR A 539 -19.90 -5.78 21.78
C THR A 539 -18.56 -5.08 21.51
N ALA A 540 -18.21 -4.81 20.25
CA ALA A 540 -16.85 -4.43 19.82
C ALA A 540 -16.82 -3.30 18.78
N GLY A 541 -15.83 -3.35 17.86
CA GLY A 541 -15.72 -2.45 16.72
C GLY A 541 -16.71 -2.77 15.60
N GLY A 542 -16.64 -1.99 14.53
CA GLY A 542 -17.53 -2.10 13.38
C GLY A 542 -17.01 -1.24 12.23
N GLY A 543 -17.49 -1.47 11.01
CA GLY A 543 -16.90 -0.88 9.82
C GLY A 543 -17.90 -0.46 8.75
N SER A 544 -17.37 0.00 7.63
CA SER A 544 -18.14 0.35 6.43
C SER A 544 -17.58 -0.29 5.19
N PHE A 545 -18.45 -0.64 4.26
CA PHE A 545 -18.08 -1.23 2.97
C PHE A 545 -18.82 -0.56 1.81
N SER A 546 -18.19 -0.54 0.64
CA SER A 546 -18.80 -0.20 -0.64
C SER A 546 -18.25 -1.08 -1.77
N ASP A 547 -19.05 -1.20 -2.83
CA ASP A 547 -18.76 -2.02 -4.02
C ASP A 547 -18.51 -3.50 -3.64
N ILE A 548 -19.44 -4.10 -2.89
CA ILE A 548 -19.42 -5.52 -2.47
C ILE A 548 -20.71 -6.25 -2.93
N GLU A 549 -20.60 -7.28 -3.78
CA GLU A 549 -21.76 -8.05 -4.27
C GLU A 549 -22.14 -9.25 -3.40
N LYS A 550 -21.27 -9.70 -2.49
CA LYS A 550 -21.51 -10.91 -1.70
C LYS A 550 -21.11 -10.78 -0.24
N TYR A 551 -21.98 -11.30 0.63
CA TYR A 551 -21.85 -11.26 2.08
C TYR A 551 -21.84 -12.68 2.66
N GLY A 552 -20.79 -13.02 3.42
CA GLY A 552 -20.79 -14.18 4.30
C GLY A 552 -20.74 -13.73 5.75
N LEU A 553 -21.77 -14.06 6.53
CA LEU A 553 -21.83 -13.72 7.95
C LEU A 553 -20.99 -14.71 8.79
N SER A 554 -20.94 -14.54 10.11
CA SER A 554 -20.09 -15.28 11.04
C SER A 554 -20.58 -16.72 11.28
N ASP A 555 -20.09 -17.40 12.32
CA ASP A 555 -20.62 -18.71 12.76
C ASP A 555 -21.44 -18.55 14.08
N GLN A 556 -22.06 -17.37 14.29
CA GLN A 556 -22.91 -16.98 15.44
C GLN A 556 -24.26 -16.39 15.00
N ASP A 557 -25.18 -16.15 15.94
CA ASP A 557 -26.52 -15.56 15.68
C ASP A 557 -26.41 -14.14 15.07
N ASP A 558 -26.55 -14.00 13.74
CA ASP A 558 -26.25 -12.77 13.00
C ASP A 558 -27.50 -12.02 12.48
N VAL A 559 -27.31 -10.76 12.04
CA VAL A 559 -28.36 -9.96 11.39
C VAL A 559 -27.85 -9.33 10.10
N LEU A 560 -28.61 -9.46 9.01
CA LEU A 560 -28.46 -8.62 7.82
C LEU A 560 -29.75 -7.85 7.54
N ASP A 561 -29.70 -6.51 7.67
CA ASP A 561 -30.78 -5.59 7.29
C ASP A 561 -30.53 -5.04 5.88
N GLY A 562 -31.00 -5.77 4.88
CA GLY A 562 -31.01 -5.39 3.46
C GLY A 562 -32.15 -4.45 3.07
N SER A 563 -33.03 -4.02 4.00
CA SER A 563 -34.34 -3.44 3.66
C SER A 563 -34.31 -2.08 2.93
N ALA A 564 -33.13 -1.47 2.80
CA ALA A 564 -32.90 -0.26 1.99
C ALA A 564 -32.35 -0.55 0.58
N ALA A 565 -31.90 -1.78 0.30
CA ALA A 565 -31.33 -2.18 -0.98
C ALA A 565 -32.39 -2.24 -2.11
N THR A 566 -31.94 -1.92 -3.33
CA THR A 566 -32.77 -1.90 -4.55
C THR A 566 -32.15 -2.67 -5.72
N GLY A 567 -31.16 -3.51 -5.42
CA GLY A 567 -30.53 -4.47 -6.32
C GLY A 567 -30.31 -5.79 -5.57
N SER A 568 -29.96 -6.85 -6.29
CA SER A 568 -29.75 -8.18 -5.73
C SER A 568 -28.69 -8.23 -4.62
N ILE A 569 -29.02 -8.91 -3.53
CA ILE A 569 -28.11 -9.30 -2.45
C ILE A 569 -27.75 -10.79 -2.63
N ASP A 570 -26.49 -11.20 -2.46
CA ASP A 570 -26.08 -12.62 -2.28
C ASP A 570 -25.52 -12.78 -0.87
N VAL A 571 -26.24 -13.49 0.01
CA VAL A 571 -25.90 -13.68 1.43
C VAL A 571 -25.92 -15.15 1.85
N SER A 572 -24.95 -15.52 2.68
CA SER A 572 -24.92 -16.78 3.43
C SER A 572 -24.77 -16.47 4.92
N GLY A 573 -25.69 -16.98 5.75
CA GLY A 573 -25.68 -16.83 7.21
C GLY A 573 -24.58 -17.64 7.90
N TYR A 574 -24.35 -18.86 7.42
CA TYR A 574 -23.45 -19.89 7.98
C TYR A 574 -24.01 -20.64 9.18
N ALA A 575 -23.61 -20.33 10.41
CA ALA A 575 -24.10 -21.05 11.58
C ALA A 575 -24.58 -20.04 12.61
N GLY A 576 -25.71 -20.28 13.26
CA GLY A 576 -26.36 -19.29 14.12
C GLY A 576 -27.87 -19.34 13.96
N ASP A 577 -28.63 -18.71 14.86
CA ASP A 577 -30.06 -18.48 14.65
C ASP A 577 -30.27 -17.10 13.97
N ASP A 578 -30.03 -17.01 12.65
CA ASP A 578 -29.83 -15.74 11.94
C ASP A 578 -31.10 -14.95 11.60
N LEU A 579 -30.96 -13.64 11.34
CA LEU A 579 -32.00 -12.78 10.75
C LEU A 579 -31.53 -12.17 9.42
N LEU A 580 -31.94 -12.79 8.30
CA LEU A 580 -31.62 -12.34 6.96
C LEU A 580 -32.81 -11.59 6.33
N ILE A 581 -32.66 -10.29 6.11
CA ILE A 581 -33.66 -9.45 5.43
C ILE A 581 -33.04 -8.99 4.10
N GLY A 582 -33.63 -9.40 2.97
CA GLY A 582 -33.30 -8.90 1.64
C GLY A 582 -33.85 -7.48 1.46
N GLY A 583 -34.30 -7.14 0.26
CA GLY A 583 -34.88 -5.80 0.04
C GLY A 583 -35.82 -5.72 -1.14
N SER A 584 -35.32 -5.11 -2.21
CA SER A 584 -35.95 -5.21 -3.51
C SER A 584 -34.87 -5.56 -4.53
N GLY A 585 -35.04 -6.66 -5.24
CA GLY A 585 -33.93 -7.27 -5.98
C GLY A 585 -34.32 -8.59 -6.63
N HIS A 586 -33.31 -9.42 -6.87
CA HIS A 586 -33.47 -10.86 -7.10
C HIS A 586 -32.46 -11.50 -6.16
N ASP A 587 -32.84 -11.64 -4.90
CA ASP A 587 -31.91 -11.90 -3.81
C ASP A 587 -31.57 -13.40 -3.72
N ILE A 588 -30.34 -13.74 -3.34
CA ILE A 588 -29.87 -15.11 -3.12
C ILE A 588 -29.53 -15.21 -1.65
N MET A 589 -30.29 -16.02 -0.91
CA MET A 589 -30.17 -16.11 0.54
C MET A 589 -30.03 -17.59 0.95
N ASP A 590 -29.04 -17.90 1.78
CA ASP A 590 -28.88 -19.19 2.45
C ASP A 590 -28.80 -18.90 3.96
N GLY A 591 -29.73 -19.39 4.76
CA GLY A 591 -29.58 -19.36 6.22
C GLY A 591 -28.41 -20.23 6.69
N ASP A 592 -28.04 -21.22 5.86
CA ASP A 592 -27.14 -22.29 6.23
C ASP A 592 -27.64 -23.13 7.41
N ALA A 593 -27.13 -23.01 8.64
CA ALA A 593 -27.33 -24.02 9.70
C ALA A 593 -27.70 -23.44 11.08
N GLY A 594 -29.00 -23.40 11.35
CA GLY A 594 -29.56 -23.05 12.66
C GLY A 594 -31.07 -22.91 12.61
N ALA A 595 -31.64 -21.93 13.30
CA ALA A 595 -33.08 -21.63 13.28
C ALA A 595 -33.37 -20.24 12.70
N ASP A 596 -33.04 -20.08 11.42
CA ASP A 596 -32.94 -18.78 10.77
C ASP A 596 -34.29 -18.11 10.49
N THR A 597 -34.30 -16.79 10.33
CA THR A 597 -35.45 -16.00 9.90
C THR A 597 -35.10 -15.26 8.63
N ILE A 598 -35.66 -15.70 7.50
CA ILE A 598 -35.35 -15.14 6.18
C ILE A 598 -36.56 -14.38 5.62
N VAL A 599 -36.34 -13.20 5.06
CA VAL A 599 -37.34 -12.39 4.37
C VAL A 599 -36.75 -11.91 3.05
N GLY A 600 -37.19 -12.45 1.91
CA GLY A 600 -36.72 -12.04 0.58
C GLY A 600 -37.06 -10.58 0.30
N GLY A 601 -38.34 -10.27 0.15
CA GLY A 601 -38.85 -8.91 0.06
C GLY A 601 -39.71 -8.68 -1.17
N ALA A 602 -39.13 -8.11 -2.23
CA ALA A 602 -39.83 -7.83 -3.48
C ALA A 602 -38.93 -8.14 -4.67
N GLY A 603 -39.29 -9.16 -5.46
CA GLY A 603 -38.35 -9.68 -6.43
C GLY A 603 -38.64 -11.10 -6.90
N GLN A 604 -37.59 -11.75 -7.41
CA GLN A 604 -37.64 -13.19 -7.66
C GLN A 604 -36.49 -13.78 -6.88
N ASP A 605 -36.78 -14.07 -5.62
CA ASP A 605 -35.75 -14.38 -4.64
C ASP A 605 -35.52 -15.89 -4.56
N ARG A 606 -34.28 -16.25 -4.33
CA ARG A 606 -33.82 -17.62 -4.20
C ARG A 606 -33.37 -17.85 -2.76
N ILE A 607 -34.24 -18.49 -1.99
CA ILE A 607 -34.04 -18.72 -0.57
C ILE A 607 -33.72 -20.21 -0.34
N ARG A 608 -32.62 -20.52 0.32
CA ARG A 608 -32.31 -21.86 0.85
C ARG A 608 -32.59 -21.88 2.35
N VAL A 609 -33.23 -22.96 2.80
CA VAL A 609 -33.59 -23.15 4.21
C VAL A 609 -33.21 -24.54 4.73
N SER A 610 -32.98 -24.65 6.04
CA SER A 610 -32.48 -25.82 6.77
C SER A 610 -33.39 -26.20 7.96
N GLU A 611 -32.87 -26.94 8.96
CA GLU A 611 -33.67 -27.53 10.04
C GLU A 611 -34.00 -26.56 11.20
N GLY A 612 -34.85 -25.58 10.93
CA GLY A 612 -35.40 -24.70 11.98
C GLY A 612 -36.04 -23.44 11.45
N ASP A 613 -35.69 -23.11 10.21
CA ASP A 613 -35.87 -21.79 9.61
C ASP A 613 -37.33 -21.39 9.43
N SER A 614 -37.53 -20.07 9.35
CA SER A 614 -38.76 -19.41 8.96
C SER A 614 -38.49 -18.44 7.82
N ALA A 615 -38.75 -18.86 6.58
CA ALA A 615 -38.60 -18.03 5.39
C ALA A 615 -39.93 -17.44 4.90
N THR A 616 -39.90 -16.18 4.48
CA THR A 616 -40.94 -15.50 3.71
C THR A 616 -40.36 -15.01 2.39
N GLY A 617 -41.08 -15.24 1.28
CA GLY A 617 -40.74 -14.72 -0.04
C GLY A 617 -41.07 -13.22 -0.10
N GLY A 618 -42.28 -12.89 -0.54
CA GLY A 618 -42.86 -11.56 -0.38
C GLY A 618 -43.80 -11.14 -1.50
N ASP A 619 -43.40 -10.16 -2.29
CA ASP A 619 -44.06 -9.80 -3.54
C ASP A 619 -43.28 -10.41 -4.73
N ASP A 620 -44.01 -10.96 -5.71
CA ASP A 620 -43.54 -11.53 -7.00
C ASP A 620 -43.29 -13.06 -7.06
N GLN A 621 -42.11 -13.62 -7.37
CA GLN A 621 -41.97 -15.06 -7.72
C GLN A 621 -40.76 -15.73 -7.06
N ASP A 622 -40.97 -16.33 -5.90
CA ASP A 622 -39.88 -16.80 -5.05
C ASP A 622 -39.66 -18.32 -5.11
N MET A 623 -38.41 -18.72 -4.93
CA MET A 623 -37.98 -20.12 -4.98
C MET A 623 -37.30 -20.54 -3.68
N PHE A 624 -38.01 -21.38 -2.92
CA PHE A 624 -37.54 -21.98 -1.69
C PHE A 624 -36.91 -23.35 -1.96
N PHE A 625 -35.66 -23.53 -1.52
CA PHE A 625 -34.93 -24.79 -1.58
C PHE A 625 -34.72 -25.35 -0.18
N ILE A 626 -35.30 -26.51 0.12
CA ILE A 626 -34.95 -27.22 1.36
C ILE A 626 -33.53 -27.77 1.25
N THR A 627 -32.76 -27.67 2.32
CA THR A 627 -31.43 -28.25 2.47
C THR A 627 -31.35 -29.07 3.76
N ASP A 628 -30.34 -29.92 3.87
CA ASP A 628 -30.03 -30.76 5.03
C ASP A 628 -28.55 -30.52 5.33
N LYS A 629 -28.25 -29.80 6.41
CA LYS A 629 -26.86 -29.50 6.84
C LYS A 629 -26.38 -30.52 7.87
N GLY A 630 -27.23 -31.48 8.25
CA GLY A 630 -26.92 -32.57 9.18
C GLY A 630 -27.08 -32.20 10.65
N GLU A 631 -27.94 -31.23 10.97
CA GLU A 631 -28.22 -30.76 12.32
C GLU A 631 -28.79 -31.87 13.23
N ALA A 632 -28.73 -31.62 14.54
CA ALA A 632 -29.03 -32.62 15.56
C ALA A 632 -30.47 -32.54 16.09
N GLY A 633 -31.49 -32.59 15.21
CA GLY A 633 -32.87 -32.33 15.63
C GLY A 633 -33.99 -33.02 14.86
N SER A 634 -35.10 -32.28 14.79
CA SER A 634 -36.26 -32.46 13.91
C SER A 634 -37.18 -31.23 14.04
N ALA A 635 -36.62 -30.03 14.01
CA ALA A 635 -37.36 -28.77 14.07
C ALA A 635 -38.28 -28.60 12.84
N THR A 636 -39.12 -27.57 12.88
CA THR A 636 -40.09 -27.30 11.82
C THR A 636 -39.58 -26.16 10.94
N ILE A 637 -39.33 -26.46 9.68
CA ILE A 637 -39.11 -25.45 8.63
C ILE A 637 -40.46 -24.80 8.31
N SER A 638 -40.54 -23.48 8.33
CA SER A 638 -41.73 -22.68 8.09
C SER A 638 -41.56 -21.81 6.83
N ILE A 639 -42.47 -21.92 5.87
CA ILE A 639 -42.36 -21.23 4.57
C ILE A 639 -43.66 -20.49 4.23
N ASP A 640 -43.54 -19.22 3.83
CA ASP A 640 -44.63 -18.40 3.32
C ASP A 640 -44.25 -17.72 1.99
N GLY A 641 -44.90 -18.08 0.90
CA GLY A 641 -44.80 -17.30 -0.35
C GLY A 641 -45.35 -15.87 -0.20
N SER A 642 -46.36 -15.70 0.68
CA SER A 642 -47.26 -14.52 0.79
C SER A 642 -48.33 -14.47 -0.32
N GLU A 643 -49.08 -13.35 -0.43
CA GLU A 643 -50.23 -13.19 -1.36
C GLU A 643 -50.13 -11.83 -2.11
N GLY A 644 -48.92 -11.43 -2.49
CA GLY A 644 -48.59 -10.10 -3.03
C GLY A 644 -47.96 -10.13 -4.43
N GLY A 645 -48.24 -9.11 -5.25
CA GLY A 645 -47.62 -8.98 -6.59
C GLY A 645 -48.22 -9.84 -7.71
N GLU A 646 -47.39 -10.28 -8.66
CA GLU A 646 -47.70 -11.38 -9.60
C GLU A 646 -47.14 -12.71 -9.03
N ASP A 647 -47.85 -13.24 -8.03
CA ASP A 647 -47.51 -14.36 -7.14
C ASP A 647 -47.44 -15.76 -7.82
N TRP A 648 -46.23 -16.32 -7.99
CA TRP A 648 -46.00 -17.72 -8.42
C TRP A 648 -44.83 -18.38 -7.68
N ASP A 649 -45.04 -18.72 -6.42
CA ASP A 649 -44.00 -19.26 -5.55
C ASP A 649 -43.79 -20.77 -5.73
N THR A 650 -42.54 -21.19 -5.58
CA THR A 650 -42.10 -22.57 -5.80
C THR A 650 -41.32 -23.09 -4.60
N LEU A 651 -41.79 -24.22 -4.05
CA LEU A 651 -41.10 -24.95 -2.98
C LEU A 651 -40.52 -26.26 -3.53
N ASP A 652 -39.19 -26.31 -3.63
CA ASP A 652 -38.45 -27.53 -3.92
C ASP A 652 -37.94 -28.20 -2.64
N PHE A 653 -38.37 -29.44 -2.43
CA PHE A 653 -37.88 -30.30 -1.34
C PHE A 653 -36.52 -30.96 -1.66
N ASN A 654 -35.91 -30.69 -2.82
CA ASN A 654 -34.49 -30.88 -3.15
C ASN A 654 -33.89 -32.22 -2.69
N GLY A 655 -34.54 -33.34 -3.02
CA GLY A 655 -34.05 -34.67 -2.63
C GLY A 655 -34.62 -35.24 -1.31
N LEU A 656 -35.18 -34.41 -0.45
CA LEU A 656 -35.34 -34.71 0.98
C LEU A 656 -36.77 -35.14 1.38
N LEU A 657 -37.78 -34.99 0.52
CA LEU A 657 -39.17 -35.36 0.86
C LEU A 657 -39.35 -36.88 1.11
N ALA A 658 -39.81 -37.25 2.31
CA ALA A 658 -40.14 -38.65 2.61
C ALA A 658 -41.31 -39.17 1.75
N PRO A 659 -41.26 -40.42 1.23
CA PRO A 659 -42.28 -40.93 0.31
C PRO A 659 -43.72 -40.91 0.87
N GLY A 660 -44.52 -39.96 0.36
CA GLY A 660 -45.93 -39.81 0.71
C GLY A 660 -46.21 -39.01 1.98
N SER A 661 -45.25 -38.22 2.48
CA SER A 661 -45.43 -37.31 3.62
C SER A 661 -46.17 -36.01 3.27
N LEU A 662 -46.08 -35.55 2.01
CA LEU A 662 -46.71 -34.31 1.53
C LEU A 662 -48.24 -34.34 1.70
N SER A 663 -48.75 -33.38 2.46
CA SER A 663 -50.15 -33.25 2.87
C SER A 663 -50.65 -31.82 2.68
N ILE A 664 -51.28 -31.54 1.55
CA ILE A 664 -51.95 -30.25 1.29
C ILE A 664 -53.18 -30.12 2.22
N THR A 665 -53.18 -29.10 3.08
CA THR A 665 -54.22 -28.81 4.08
C THR A 665 -55.25 -27.80 3.59
N SER A 666 -54.82 -26.84 2.75
CA SER A 666 -55.67 -25.84 2.09
C SER A 666 -55.24 -25.58 0.65
N VAL A 667 -56.21 -25.20 -0.17
CA VAL A 667 -56.01 -24.57 -1.47
C VAL A 667 -56.96 -23.37 -1.52
N SER A 668 -56.44 -22.21 -1.92
CA SER A 668 -57.17 -20.95 -2.09
C SER A 668 -58.06 -20.95 -3.35
N ASP A 669 -58.71 -19.82 -3.66
CA ASP A 669 -59.54 -19.64 -4.86
C ASP A 669 -58.71 -19.27 -6.12
N ASP A 670 -57.51 -18.72 -5.96
CA ASP A 670 -56.52 -18.38 -7.00
C ASP A 670 -55.63 -19.57 -7.40
N GLY A 671 -55.36 -20.49 -6.47
CA GLY A 671 -54.64 -21.74 -6.71
C GLY A 671 -53.49 -22.01 -5.75
N THR A 672 -53.15 -21.07 -4.87
CA THR A 672 -52.14 -21.26 -3.84
C THR A 672 -52.43 -22.42 -2.91
N LYS A 673 -51.36 -23.11 -2.47
CA LYS A 673 -51.44 -24.28 -1.59
C LYS A 673 -50.82 -23.98 -0.24
N SER A 674 -51.46 -24.47 0.81
CA SER A 674 -50.85 -24.62 2.13
C SER A 674 -50.88 -26.09 2.54
N GLY A 675 -49.87 -26.53 3.27
CA GLY A 675 -49.70 -27.93 3.62
C GLY A 675 -48.60 -28.17 4.62
N THR A 676 -48.40 -29.45 4.90
CA THR A 676 -47.23 -29.92 5.63
C THR A 676 -46.54 -31.04 4.85
N ALA A 677 -45.26 -31.24 5.10
CA ALA A 677 -44.45 -32.33 4.60
C ALA A 677 -43.54 -32.86 5.71
N THR A 678 -42.94 -34.02 5.49
CA THR A 678 -41.91 -34.58 6.36
C THR A 678 -40.74 -35.00 5.50
N LEU A 679 -39.53 -34.63 5.91
CA LEU A 679 -38.29 -34.97 5.23
C LEU A 679 -37.81 -36.38 5.62
N THR A 680 -36.73 -36.85 4.99
CA THR A 680 -36.21 -38.22 5.12
C THR A 680 -35.53 -38.51 6.46
N ASP A 681 -34.98 -37.49 7.09
CA ASP A 681 -34.47 -37.42 8.47
C ASP A 681 -35.60 -37.54 9.52
N GLY A 682 -36.73 -36.88 9.29
CA GLY A 682 -37.90 -36.79 10.18
C GLY A 682 -38.39 -35.36 10.44
N SER A 683 -37.66 -34.34 9.99
CA SER A 683 -37.99 -32.92 10.13
C SER A 683 -39.25 -32.56 9.36
N GLN A 684 -40.00 -31.57 9.85
CA GLN A 684 -41.27 -31.17 9.28
C GLN A 684 -41.14 -29.87 8.51
N VAL A 685 -41.80 -29.77 7.36
CA VAL A 685 -41.96 -28.51 6.62
C VAL A 685 -43.43 -28.12 6.71
N GLU A 686 -43.72 -26.94 7.26
CA GLU A 686 -45.02 -26.29 7.17
C GLU A 686 -44.92 -25.17 6.13
N PHE A 687 -45.78 -25.19 5.11
CA PHE A 687 -45.75 -24.19 4.04
C PHE A 687 -47.14 -23.63 3.73
N LYS A 688 -47.17 -22.39 3.25
CA LYS A 688 -48.36 -21.70 2.75
C LYS A 688 -47.99 -20.86 1.55
N ASN A 689 -49.00 -20.66 0.70
CA ASN A 689 -48.97 -19.86 -0.52
C ASN A 689 -47.90 -20.34 -1.54
N ILE A 690 -48.15 -21.47 -2.21
CA ILE A 690 -47.22 -22.12 -3.18
C ILE A 690 -47.97 -22.72 -4.40
N GLU A 691 -47.46 -22.56 -5.64
CA GLU A 691 -48.27 -22.66 -6.89
C GLU A 691 -48.13 -23.93 -7.79
N SER A 692 -46.95 -24.53 -8.07
CA SER A 692 -46.72 -25.33 -9.33
C SER A 692 -46.12 -26.77 -9.26
N ILE A 693 -46.56 -27.74 -10.16
CA ILE A 693 -46.00 -29.12 -10.52
C ILE A 693 -46.50 -29.66 -11.95
N ILE A 694 -45.79 -30.60 -12.67
CA ILE A 694 -46.00 -31.06 -14.12
C ILE A 694 -45.63 -32.57 -14.45
N CYS A 695 -46.22 -33.31 -15.47
CA CYS A 695 -45.81 -34.72 -15.94
C CYS A 695 -46.55 -35.46 -17.18
N PHE A 696 -46.23 -36.72 -17.63
CA PHE A 696 -47.01 -37.61 -18.63
C PHE A 696 -47.64 -38.88 -17.97
N ALA A 697 -48.72 -39.59 -18.43
CA ALA A 697 -49.27 -40.79 -17.72
C ALA A 697 -48.83 -42.20 -18.23
N ALA A 698 -48.70 -43.18 -17.33
CA ALA A 698 -48.32 -44.58 -17.57
C ALA A 698 -49.39 -45.40 -18.32
N GLY A 699 -48.93 -46.42 -19.06
CA GLY A 699 -49.72 -47.22 -20.01
C GLY A 699 -49.82 -46.59 -21.41
N THR A 700 -49.26 -45.39 -21.59
CA THR A 700 -49.12 -44.66 -22.85
C THR A 700 -48.06 -45.32 -23.72
N GLN A 701 -48.40 -45.74 -24.94
CA GLN A 701 -47.40 -46.32 -25.86
C GLN A 701 -46.55 -45.23 -26.53
N ILE A 702 -45.23 -45.36 -26.49
CA ILE A 702 -44.28 -44.50 -27.22
C ILE A 702 -43.74 -45.27 -28.43
N SER A 703 -43.66 -44.61 -29.58
CA SER A 703 -43.10 -45.21 -30.79
C SER A 703 -41.59 -45.38 -30.69
N THR A 704 -41.08 -46.62 -30.82
CA THR A 704 -39.64 -46.94 -30.82
C THR A 704 -39.22 -47.69 -32.09
N ILE A 705 -37.92 -47.87 -32.29
CA ILE A 705 -37.36 -48.69 -33.38
C ILE A 705 -37.85 -50.15 -33.34
N SER A 706 -38.23 -50.64 -32.16
CA SER A 706 -38.74 -52.00 -31.92
C SER A 706 -40.28 -52.11 -32.03
N GLY A 707 -40.97 -51.00 -32.33
CA GLY A 707 -42.43 -50.87 -32.27
C GLY A 707 -42.88 -50.02 -31.08
N SER A 708 -44.18 -49.96 -30.82
CA SER A 708 -44.72 -49.13 -29.73
C SER A 708 -44.55 -49.80 -28.36
N VAL A 709 -43.86 -49.15 -27.42
CA VAL A 709 -43.51 -49.66 -26.08
C VAL A 709 -44.20 -48.81 -25.00
N PRO A 710 -44.73 -49.36 -23.89
CA PRO A 710 -45.28 -48.55 -22.80
C PRO A 710 -44.23 -47.57 -22.23
N VAL A 711 -44.62 -46.33 -21.96
CA VAL A 711 -43.75 -45.26 -21.45
C VAL A 711 -43.00 -45.66 -20.17
N GLU A 712 -43.64 -46.46 -19.31
CA GLU A 712 -43.05 -46.98 -18.08
C GLU A 712 -42.15 -48.21 -18.26
N GLU A 713 -42.11 -48.82 -19.44
CA GLU A 713 -41.22 -49.95 -19.77
C GLU A 713 -39.95 -49.52 -20.52
N LEU A 714 -39.85 -48.25 -20.94
CA LEU A 714 -38.66 -47.69 -21.58
C LEU A 714 -37.48 -47.61 -20.61
N LEU A 715 -36.29 -47.87 -21.16
CA LEU A 715 -35.00 -47.81 -20.46
C LEU A 715 -34.05 -46.81 -21.14
N GLN A 716 -33.03 -46.39 -20.42
CA GLN A 716 -31.95 -45.56 -20.97
C GLN A 716 -31.28 -46.29 -22.16
N GLY A 717 -31.10 -45.55 -23.26
CA GLY A 717 -30.57 -46.05 -24.53
C GLY A 717 -31.62 -46.63 -25.49
N ASP A 718 -32.88 -46.79 -25.08
CA ASP A 718 -33.95 -47.17 -26.02
C ASP A 718 -34.17 -46.08 -27.08
N LEU A 719 -34.32 -46.49 -28.34
CA LEU A 719 -34.43 -45.57 -29.48
C LEU A 719 -35.89 -45.22 -29.77
N VAL A 720 -36.34 -44.06 -29.29
CA VAL A 720 -37.67 -43.50 -29.58
C VAL A 720 -37.70 -42.77 -30.92
N LEU A 721 -38.84 -42.79 -31.60
CA LEU A 721 -39.06 -42.05 -32.84
C LEU A 721 -39.41 -40.59 -32.52
N THR A 722 -38.56 -39.68 -32.96
CA THR A 722 -38.81 -38.24 -32.97
C THR A 722 -39.24 -37.75 -34.35
N ARG A 723 -39.83 -36.55 -34.40
CA ARG A 723 -40.35 -35.94 -35.62
C ARG A 723 -39.27 -35.46 -36.57
N ASP A 724 -38.24 -34.80 -36.03
CA ASP A 724 -37.29 -34.03 -36.83
C ASP A 724 -35.97 -34.78 -37.04
N ASN A 725 -35.50 -35.50 -36.02
CA ASN A 725 -34.16 -36.11 -36.00
C ASN A 725 -34.17 -37.65 -36.07
N GLY A 726 -35.33 -38.27 -36.34
CA GLY A 726 -35.44 -39.72 -36.54
C GLY A 726 -35.45 -40.50 -35.23
N PHE A 727 -34.67 -41.58 -35.13
CA PHE A 727 -34.62 -42.38 -33.91
C PHE A 727 -33.54 -41.86 -32.96
N GLN A 728 -33.93 -41.40 -31.76
CA GLN A 728 -33.04 -40.80 -30.76
C GLN A 728 -33.04 -41.61 -29.45
N PRO A 729 -31.91 -41.67 -28.72
CA PRO A 729 -31.78 -42.48 -27.50
C PRO A 729 -32.39 -41.78 -26.29
N VAL A 730 -33.25 -42.47 -25.56
CA VAL A 730 -33.74 -42.04 -24.23
C VAL A 730 -32.55 -41.89 -23.28
N ARG A 731 -32.37 -40.69 -22.73
CA ARG A 731 -31.31 -40.38 -21.77
C ARG A 731 -31.73 -40.66 -20.33
N TRP A 732 -33.01 -40.43 -20.01
CA TRP A 732 -33.53 -40.65 -18.66
C TRP A 732 -35.06 -40.86 -18.64
N VAL A 733 -35.55 -41.56 -17.60
CA VAL A 733 -36.98 -41.89 -17.40
C VAL A 733 -37.40 -41.74 -15.92
N GLY A 734 -38.06 -40.63 -15.56
CA GLY A 734 -38.63 -40.40 -14.22
C GLY A 734 -40.05 -40.94 -14.05
N LYS A 735 -40.49 -41.23 -12.82
CA LYS A 735 -41.84 -41.76 -12.51
C LYS A 735 -42.36 -41.30 -11.14
N THR A 736 -43.62 -40.85 -11.08
CA THR A 736 -44.29 -40.33 -9.88
C THR A 736 -45.74 -40.86 -9.84
N THR A 737 -46.30 -41.27 -8.69
CA THR A 737 -47.70 -41.78 -8.65
C THR A 737 -48.58 -40.96 -7.72
N VAL A 738 -49.71 -40.47 -8.23
CA VAL A 738 -50.61 -39.55 -7.52
C VAL A 738 -52.10 -39.97 -7.64
N PRO A 739 -52.99 -39.51 -6.75
CA PRO A 739 -54.44 -39.66 -6.92
C PRO A 739 -54.94 -38.89 -8.16
N ALA A 740 -55.76 -39.51 -9.00
CA ALA A 740 -56.30 -38.88 -10.20
C ALA A 740 -57.53 -38.00 -9.88
N MET A 741 -57.33 -36.86 -9.20
CA MET A 741 -58.38 -35.93 -8.76
C MET A 741 -57.96 -34.47 -8.94
N GLY A 742 -58.93 -33.57 -9.15
CA GLY A 742 -58.65 -32.14 -9.35
C GLY A 742 -57.62 -31.91 -10.46
N ASP A 743 -56.61 -31.09 -10.19
CA ASP A 743 -55.51 -30.80 -11.11
C ASP A 743 -54.50 -31.94 -11.29
N TRP A 744 -54.61 -33.00 -10.49
CA TRP A 744 -53.88 -34.25 -10.69
C TRP A 744 -54.62 -35.26 -11.56
N ALA A 745 -55.88 -35.00 -11.94
CA ALA A 745 -56.61 -35.86 -12.85
C ALA A 745 -56.09 -35.69 -14.29
N PRO A 746 -55.68 -36.77 -14.98
CA PRO A 746 -55.05 -36.70 -16.29
C PRO A 746 -56.02 -36.20 -17.36
N ILE A 747 -55.48 -35.55 -18.39
CA ILE A 747 -56.23 -35.18 -19.58
C ILE A 747 -56.24 -36.37 -20.53
N ARG A 748 -57.45 -36.88 -20.82
CA ARG A 748 -57.70 -37.90 -21.84
C ARG A 748 -57.94 -37.23 -23.18
N ILE A 749 -57.03 -37.48 -24.10
CA ILE A 749 -57.15 -37.16 -25.52
C ILE A 749 -57.64 -38.44 -26.22
N ALA A 750 -58.86 -38.40 -26.77
CA ALA A 750 -59.51 -39.58 -27.31
C ALA A 750 -58.95 -39.99 -28.69
N ALA A 751 -58.92 -41.30 -28.95
CA ALA A 751 -58.45 -41.87 -30.21
C ALA A 751 -59.04 -41.16 -31.45
N GLY A 752 -58.19 -40.86 -32.43
CA GLY A 752 -58.51 -40.08 -33.63
C GLY A 752 -58.30 -38.57 -33.50
N THR A 753 -58.02 -38.06 -32.29
CA THR A 753 -57.65 -36.65 -32.04
C THR A 753 -56.15 -36.47 -32.24
N PHE A 754 -55.70 -35.39 -32.89
CA PHE A 754 -54.28 -35.09 -33.18
C PHE A 754 -53.44 -36.19 -33.85
N GLY A 755 -54.06 -37.30 -34.27
CA GLY A 755 -53.37 -38.48 -34.80
C GLY A 755 -53.33 -39.68 -33.86
N CYS A 756 -53.78 -39.56 -32.60
CA CYS A 756 -53.77 -40.65 -31.63
C CYS A 756 -54.44 -41.92 -32.19
N SER A 757 -53.77 -43.07 -32.18
CA SER A 757 -54.36 -44.36 -32.56
C SER A 757 -55.16 -45.02 -31.42
N ARG A 758 -54.88 -44.63 -30.17
CA ARG A 758 -55.60 -44.99 -28.94
C ARG A 758 -55.96 -43.74 -28.14
N ASP A 759 -56.60 -43.92 -26.98
CA ASP A 759 -56.74 -42.85 -26.02
C ASP A 759 -55.37 -42.58 -25.35
N LEU A 760 -54.93 -41.32 -25.37
CA LEU A 760 -53.72 -40.84 -24.72
C LEU A 760 -54.08 -40.16 -23.38
N LEU A 761 -53.29 -40.42 -22.33
CA LEU A 761 -53.43 -39.82 -21.01
C LEU A 761 -52.15 -39.07 -20.65
N VAL A 762 -52.27 -37.80 -20.30
CA VAL A 762 -51.15 -36.90 -19.95
C VAL A 762 -51.52 -36.03 -18.74
N SER A 763 -50.55 -35.39 -18.06
CA SER A 763 -50.92 -34.39 -17.05
C SER A 763 -51.57 -33.17 -17.72
N PRO A 764 -52.28 -32.32 -16.97
CA PRO A 764 -52.81 -31.05 -17.46
C PRO A 764 -51.79 -30.15 -18.18
N GLN A 765 -50.56 -30.08 -17.68
CA GLN A 765 -49.56 -29.13 -18.19
C GLN A 765 -48.79 -29.65 -19.42
N HIS A 766 -48.77 -30.97 -19.64
CA HIS A 766 -48.08 -31.61 -20.76
C HIS A 766 -48.51 -31.05 -22.12
N ARG A 767 -47.56 -30.68 -22.99
CA ARG A 767 -47.86 -29.93 -24.22
C ARG A 767 -47.99 -30.82 -25.46
N MET A 768 -49.11 -30.66 -26.15
CA MET A 768 -49.42 -31.35 -27.39
C MET A 768 -48.99 -30.52 -28.60
N LEU A 769 -48.52 -31.17 -29.68
CA LEU A 769 -48.20 -30.46 -30.92
C LEU A 769 -49.47 -30.08 -31.69
N LEU A 770 -49.62 -28.78 -31.97
CA LEU A 770 -50.63 -28.24 -32.87
C LEU A 770 -50.00 -27.80 -34.19
N SER A 771 -50.61 -28.20 -35.31
CA SER A 771 -50.27 -27.68 -36.63
C SER A 771 -51.54 -27.36 -37.40
N ALA A 772 -51.71 -26.09 -37.75
CA ALA A 772 -52.84 -25.57 -38.50
C ALA A 772 -52.42 -24.32 -39.30
N PRO A 773 -53.05 -23.99 -40.43
CA PRO A 773 -52.73 -22.77 -41.19
C PRO A 773 -52.81 -21.47 -40.37
N ALA A 774 -53.62 -21.46 -39.30
CA ALA A 774 -53.73 -20.34 -38.37
C ALA A 774 -52.46 -20.11 -37.52
N THR A 775 -51.70 -21.17 -37.19
CA THR A 775 -50.45 -21.05 -36.42
C THR A 775 -49.46 -20.11 -37.11
N ARG A 776 -49.30 -20.26 -38.43
CA ARG A 776 -48.40 -19.42 -39.23
C ARG A 776 -48.89 -17.98 -39.40
N LEU A 777 -50.19 -17.74 -39.25
CA LEU A 777 -50.76 -16.40 -39.33
C LEU A 777 -50.68 -15.65 -37.99
N LEU A 778 -50.73 -16.38 -36.87
CA LEU A 778 -50.71 -15.81 -35.52
C LEU A 778 -49.30 -15.74 -34.90
N PHE A 779 -48.43 -16.71 -35.20
CA PHE A 779 -47.13 -16.91 -34.53
C PHE A 779 -45.94 -17.10 -35.50
N ASP A 780 -46.13 -16.87 -36.81
CA ASP A 780 -45.18 -17.12 -37.94
C ASP A 780 -44.54 -18.52 -38.05
N THR A 781 -44.89 -19.46 -37.17
CA THR A 781 -44.50 -20.87 -37.23
C THR A 781 -45.63 -21.77 -37.74
N SER A 782 -45.30 -22.86 -38.44
CA SER A 782 -46.27 -23.88 -38.88
C SER A 782 -46.70 -24.88 -37.79
N GLU A 783 -46.00 -24.88 -36.66
CA GLU A 783 -46.19 -25.82 -35.55
C GLU A 783 -45.91 -25.13 -34.21
N VAL A 784 -46.76 -25.40 -33.21
CA VAL A 784 -46.69 -24.83 -31.85
C VAL A 784 -47.04 -25.91 -30.82
N LEU A 785 -46.60 -25.74 -29.57
CA LEU A 785 -46.92 -26.60 -28.44
C LEU A 785 -47.97 -25.94 -27.54
N ALA A 786 -49.00 -26.67 -27.12
CA ALA A 786 -50.06 -26.16 -26.24
C ALA A 786 -50.36 -27.13 -25.07
N PRO A 787 -50.40 -26.66 -23.81
CA PRO A 787 -50.73 -27.50 -22.65
C PRO A 787 -52.07 -28.22 -22.79
N ALA A 788 -52.13 -29.50 -22.46
CA ALA A 788 -53.29 -30.37 -22.68
C ALA A 788 -54.58 -29.84 -22.00
N HIS A 789 -54.48 -29.16 -20.86
CA HIS A 789 -55.64 -28.59 -20.18
C HIS A 789 -56.26 -27.40 -20.92
N HIS A 790 -55.47 -26.59 -21.63
CA HIS A 790 -55.96 -25.52 -22.50
C HIS A 790 -56.67 -26.05 -23.76
N LEU A 791 -56.55 -27.35 -24.05
CA LEU A 791 -57.19 -28.03 -25.19
C LEU A 791 -58.50 -28.75 -24.82
N ILE A 792 -58.91 -28.72 -23.54
CA ILE A 792 -60.17 -29.34 -23.09
C ILE A 792 -61.34 -28.70 -23.83
N ASN A 793 -62.19 -29.55 -24.43
CA ASN A 793 -63.31 -29.13 -25.27
C ASN A 793 -64.61 -29.89 -24.98
N ASP A 794 -64.64 -30.63 -23.87
CA ASP A 794 -65.75 -31.48 -23.43
C ASP A 794 -66.27 -32.50 -24.47
N HIS A 795 -65.52 -32.77 -25.55
CA HIS A 795 -65.88 -33.73 -26.58
C HIS A 795 -64.84 -34.85 -26.72
N ASN A 796 -63.69 -34.56 -27.32
CA ASN A 796 -62.62 -35.51 -27.57
C ASN A 796 -61.38 -35.26 -26.71
N ILE A 797 -61.30 -34.12 -26.01
CA ILE A 797 -60.28 -33.84 -24.99
C ILE A 797 -61.01 -33.51 -23.69
N ARG A 798 -60.78 -34.30 -22.64
CA ARG A 798 -61.45 -34.16 -21.33
C ARG A 798 -60.54 -34.57 -20.18
N ARG A 799 -60.66 -33.90 -19.04
CA ARG A 799 -60.08 -34.37 -17.76
C ARG A 799 -60.76 -35.68 -17.32
N GLN A 800 -59.97 -36.66 -16.87
CA GLN A 800 -60.44 -38.00 -16.48
C GLN A 800 -60.12 -38.29 -14.99
N PRO A 801 -60.97 -37.87 -14.06
CA PRO A 801 -60.79 -38.18 -12.64
C PRO A 801 -61.18 -39.63 -12.30
N GLY A 802 -60.48 -40.21 -11.33
CA GLY A 802 -60.81 -41.50 -10.70
C GLY A 802 -59.64 -42.48 -10.60
N GLY A 803 -59.39 -42.98 -9.38
CA GLY A 803 -58.28 -43.91 -9.09
C GLY A 803 -56.97 -43.18 -8.80
N SER A 804 -55.86 -43.86 -9.05
CA SER A 804 -54.50 -43.31 -9.03
C SER A 804 -53.90 -43.36 -10.43
N VAL A 805 -53.08 -42.37 -10.77
CA VAL A 805 -52.33 -42.30 -12.02
C VAL A 805 -50.84 -42.28 -11.69
N THR A 806 -50.08 -43.21 -12.29
CA THR A 806 -48.63 -43.08 -12.36
C THR A 806 -48.32 -42.17 -13.53
N TYR A 807 -47.64 -41.07 -13.25
CA TYR A 807 -47.03 -40.23 -14.25
C TYR A 807 -45.54 -40.57 -14.44
N VAL A 808 -44.98 -40.21 -15.60
CA VAL A 808 -43.68 -40.61 -16.17
C VAL A 808 -43.10 -39.41 -16.93
N HIS A 809 -41.78 -39.31 -17.05
CA HIS A 809 -41.07 -38.31 -17.86
C HIS A 809 -40.07 -39.02 -18.77
N LEU A 810 -39.81 -38.47 -19.96
CA LEU A 810 -38.87 -39.03 -20.93
C LEU A 810 -37.96 -37.95 -21.46
N LEU A 811 -36.67 -38.04 -21.14
CA LEU A 811 -35.67 -37.08 -21.59
C LEU A 811 -34.79 -37.67 -22.70
N LEU A 812 -34.38 -36.81 -23.62
CA LEU A 812 -33.55 -37.09 -24.79
C LEU A 812 -32.33 -36.16 -24.77
N ASP A 813 -31.47 -36.21 -25.80
CA ASP A 813 -30.30 -35.33 -25.93
C ASP A 813 -30.63 -33.84 -26.15
N GLN A 814 -31.87 -33.54 -26.54
CA GLN A 814 -32.42 -32.19 -26.71
C GLN A 814 -33.95 -32.28 -26.62
N HIS A 815 -34.65 -31.15 -26.58
CA HIS A 815 -36.11 -31.16 -26.68
C HIS A 815 -36.53 -31.68 -28.07
N GLU A 816 -37.28 -32.78 -28.10
CA GLU A 816 -37.78 -33.40 -29.32
C GLU A 816 -39.31 -33.51 -29.31
N ILE A 817 -39.92 -33.54 -30.50
CA ILE A 817 -41.31 -33.98 -30.64
C ILE A 817 -41.32 -35.49 -30.84
N ILE A 818 -41.89 -36.22 -29.88
CA ILE A 818 -42.03 -37.69 -29.91
C ILE A 818 -43.45 -38.11 -30.27
N TYR A 819 -43.67 -39.40 -30.54
CA TYR A 819 -44.98 -39.95 -30.86
C TYR A 819 -45.52 -40.83 -29.72
N ALA A 820 -46.52 -40.32 -28.99
CA ALA A 820 -47.24 -41.02 -27.92
C ALA A 820 -48.63 -41.43 -28.40
N GLU A 821 -48.93 -42.74 -28.40
CA GLU A 821 -50.09 -43.35 -29.07
C GLU A 821 -50.23 -42.88 -30.53
N ASP A 822 -49.12 -42.77 -31.26
CA ASP A 822 -49.00 -42.18 -32.61
C ASP A 822 -49.30 -40.66 -32.72
N CYS A 823 -49.56 -39.96 -31.62
CA CYS A 823 -49.76 -38.52 -31.58
C CYS A 823 -48.44 -37.76 -31.33
N PRO A 824 -48.13 -36.70 -32.10
CA PRO A 824 -46.98 -35.85 -31.81
C PRO A 824 -47.19 -35.05 -30.51
N THR A 825 -46.22 -35.13 -29.61
CA THR A 825 -46.23 -34.49 -28.29
C THR A 825 -44.78 -34.17 -27.86
N GLU A 826 -44.58 -33.29 -26.88
CA GLU A 826 -43.24 -32.98 -26.38
C GLU A 826 -42.56 -34.18 -25.70
N SER A 827 -41.23 -34.27 -25.78
CA SER A 827 -40.43 -34.95 -24.76
C SER A 827 -40.44 -34.14 -23.47
N PHE A 828 -39.92 -34.70 -22.37
CA PHE A 828 -39.59 -33.86 -21.22
C PHE A 828 -38.56 -32.80 -21.65
N PHE A 829 -38.83 -31.55 -21.30
CA PHE A 829 -37.91 -30.44 -21.42
C PHE A 829 -37.47 -30.06 -20.00
N PRO A 830 -36.20 -30.21 -19.62
CA PRO A 830 -35.67 -29.88 -18.31
C PRO A 830 -35.37 -28.37 -18.22
N GLY A 831 -36.35 -27.54 -18.58
CA GLY A 831 -36.35 -26.14 -18.13
C GLY A 831 -36.77 -26.09 -16.67
N ASP A 832 -36.57 -24.95 -16.03
CA ASP A 832 -36.59 -24.77 -14.57
C ASP A 832 -37.91 -25.30 -13.96
N GLN A 833 -39.05 -24.75 -14.39
CA GLN A 833 -40.44 -25.19 -14.09
C GLN A 833 -40.68 -26.72 -14.19
N ALA A 834 -39.91 -27.41 -15.02
CA ALA A 834 -40.06 -28.83 -15.28
C ALA A 834 -39.07 -29.68 -14.47
N LEU A 835 -37.89 -29.16 -14.10
CA LEU A 835 -36.97 -29.74 -13.14
C LEU A 835 -37.54 -29.66 -11.73
N GLU A 836 -38.04 -28.49 -11.31
CA GLU A 836 -38.75 -28.27 -10.04
C GLU A 836 -39.95 -29.22 -9.85
N ALA A 837 -40.60 -29.59 -10.95
CA ALA A 837 -41.72 -30.55 -10.95
C ALA A 837 -41.31 -32.01 -10.69
N LEU A 838 -40.01 -32.34 -10.70
CA LEU A 838 -39.50 -33.70 -10.50
C LEU A 838 -39.14 -33.96 -9.04
N GLY A 839 -39.66 -35.06 -8.49
CA GLY A 839 -39.33 -35.44 -7.13
C GLY A 839 -37.86 -35.88 -6.94
N PRO A 840 -37.34 -35.82 -5.71
CA PRO A 840 -36.03 -36.32 -5.26
C PRO A 840 -35.31 -37.38 -6.10
N ALA A 841 -35.82 -38.61 -6.11
CA ALA A 841 -35.20 -39.75 -6.78
C ALA A 841 -35.25 -39.65 -8.31
N ALA A 842 -36.15 -38.82 -8.86
CA ALA A 842 -36.20 -38.49 -10.27
C ALA A 842 -35.05 -37.51 -10.62
N LEU A 843 -34.83 -36.46 -9.83
CA LEU A 843 -33.71 -35.52 -10.03
C LEU A 843 -32.33 -36.16 -9.85
N PHE A 844 -32.09 -36.94 -8.79
CA PHE A 844 -30.81 -37.63 -8.63
C PHE A 844 -30.50 -38.58 -9.79
N SER A 845 -31.48 -39.38 -10.23
CA SER A 845 -31.28 -40.27 -11.39
C SER A 845 -31.17 -39.52 -12.71
N LEU A 846 -31.66 -38.28 -12.79
CA LEU A 846 -31.50 -37.39 -13.93
C LEU A 846 -30.07 -36.82 -13.97
N PHE A 847 -29.58 -36.26 -12.87
CA PHE A 847 -28.22 -35.71 -12.78
C PHE A 847 -27.13 -36.79 -12.85
N ASP A 848 -27.39 -38.03 -12.43
CA ASP A 848 -26.54 -39.19 -12.71
C ASP A 848 -26.36 -39.45 -14.23
N CYS A 849 -27.34 -39.03 -15.04
CA CYS A 849 -27.36 -39.23 -16.50
C CYS A 849 -26.87 -38.02 -17.30
N MET A 850 -27.14 -36.79 -16.83
CA MET A 850 -26.71 -35.51 -17.40
C MET A 850 -26.35 -34.53 -16.26
N PRO A 851 -25.11 -34.61 -15.73
CA PRO A 851 -24.66 -33.79 -14.59
C PRO A 851 -24.70 -32.28 -14.83
N GLU A 852 -24.53 -31.85 -16.08
CA GLU A 852 -24.56 -30.46 -16.55
C GLU A 852 -25.84 -29.70 -16.13
N LEU A 853 -26.98 -30.39 -16.02
CA LEU A 853 -28.26 -29.80 -15.64
C LEU A 853 -28.37 -29.42 -14.15
N ARG A 854 -27.36 -29.76 -13.33
CA ARG A 854 -27.36 -29.49 -11.88
C ARG A 854 -27.02 -28.03 -11.52
N GLY A 855 -26.33 -27.33 -12.42
CA GLY A 855 -25.95 -25.92 -12.26
C GLY A 855 -26.29 -25.02 -13.46
N HIS A 856 -26.52 -25.62 -14.64
CA HIS A 856 -26.81 -24.90 -15.88
C HIS A 856 -27.98 -25.54 -16.65
N PRO A 857 -29.25 -25.44 -16.19
CA PRO A 857 -30.42 -25.96 -16.92
C PRO A 857 -30.52 -25.46 -18.37
N GLU A 858 -30.11 -24.21 -18.62
CA GLU A 858 -30.06 -23.55 -19.92
C GLU A 858 -29.13 -24.26 -20.93
N SER A 859 -28.17 -25.06 -20.46
CA SER A 859 -27.27 -25.84 -21.31
C SER A 859 -28.00 -26.90 -22.16
N PHE A 860 -29.22 -27.29 -21.78
CA PHE A 860 -30.04 -28.23 -22.55
C PHE A 860 -30.59 -27.63 -23.87
N GLY A 861 -30.52 -26.30 -24.03
CA GLY A 861 -30.96 -25.60 -25.23
C GLY A 861 -32.45 -25.27 -25.25
N SER A 862 -32.95 -24.82 -26.41
CA SER A 862 -34.30 -24.26 -26.55
C SER A 862 -35.38 -25.31 -26.83
N THR A 863 -36.64 -24.92 -26.63
CA THR A 863 -37.79 -25.81 -26.87
C THR A 863 -37.97 -26.17 -28.34
N ALA A 864 -38.40 -27.41 -28.61
CA ALA A 864 -38.53 -27.92 -29.98
C ALA A 864 -39.43 -27.08 -30.90
N ARG A 865 -40.44 -26.42 -30.32
CA ARG A 865 -41.40 -25.51 -30.97
C ARG A 865 -41.86 -24.45 -29.97
N TYR A 866 -42.36 -23.32 -30.49
CA TYR A 866 -42.93 -22.24 -29.67
C TYR A 866 -44.09 -22.74 -28.80
N CYS A 867 -44.02 -22.45 -27.50
CA CYS A 867 -44.97 -22.88 -26.48
C CYS A 867 -46.02 -21.81 -26.21
N LEU A 868 -47.30 -22.12 -26.43
CA LEU A 868 -48.41 -21.19 -26.24
C LEU A 868 -48.82 -21.05 -24.77
N THR A 869 -49.18 -19.82 -24.39
CA THR A 869 -49.98 -19.52 -23.19
C THR A 869 -51.43 -19.98 -23.36
N GLY A 870 -52.22 -19.93 -22.28
CA GLY A 870 -53.66 -20.25 -22.34
C GLY A 870 -54.46 -19.30 -23.24
N ARG A 871 -54.15 -17.99 -23.20
CA ARG A 871 -54.82 -16.98 -24.02
C ARG A 871 -54.53 -17.19 -25.52
N GLU A 872 -53.29 -17.52 -25.87
CA GLU A 872 -52.90 -17.82 -27.24
C GLU A 872 -53.46 -19.15 -27.75
N THR A 873 -53.50 -20.17 -26.88
CA THR A 873 -54.14 -21.46 -27.21
C THR A 873 -55.62 -21.25 -27.53
N LEU A 874 -56.34 -20.46 -26.73
CA LEU A 874 -57.73 -20.08 -27.00
C LEU A 874 -57.87 -19.28 -28.30
N ALA A 875 -56.96 -18.34 -28.59
CA ALA A 875 -56.97 -17.56 -29.83
C ALA A 875 -56.71 -18.41 -31.09
N LEU A 876 -55.92 -19.48 -30.98
CA LEU A 876 -55.68 -20.44 -32.06
C LEU A 876 -56.85 -21.41 -32.28
N MET A 877 -57.62 -21.69 -31.22
CA MET A 877 -58.75 -22.64 -31.23
C MET A 877 -60.11 -21.99 -31.58
N ALA A 878 -60.15 -20.65 -31.75
CA ALA A 878 -61.34 -19.85 -32.07
C ALA A 878 -61.61 -19.70 -33.58
#